data_AF-A0A4P6UK30-F1
#
_entry.id   AF-A0A4P6UK30-F1
#
_cell.length_a   1.000
_cell.length_b   1.000
_cell.length_c   1.000
_cell.angle_alpha   90.00
_cell.angle_beta   90.00
_cell.angle_gamma   90.00
#
_symmetry.space_group_name_H-M   'P 1'
#
loop_
_entity.id
_entity.type
_entity.pdbx_description
1 polymer ?
#
loop_
_entity_poly.entity_id
_entity_poly.type
_entity_poly.pdbx_seq_one_letter_code
_entity_poly.pdbx_strand_id
1 'polypeptide(L)'
;MSGALVGLRIGGEKKLLRLHGERGCESVLTSLLAWLRSVSDARLHAYAGILKTVDVALGRYTAELEDKERAILLAFFEDHLGESCQPPTWAEAFAAFPDLEGWHAGFPYMPAASIDACADVPWGFLLDLDADRGTGELQIYINRHARFAWRDMGTELAPPCCSLPLAHARKLSATDVSALQGLLHQNFYSDGIDPLLPLRDPARSHLSPPFPVLGASAAGTGDEVWLARLHLTAGHASLLLERAGLRATVRQVSELRLDDPHCGAWLRQALAPEVLALTLAIHGPGASLGHTARVATHLPRLPFAADARTDAGAEVETGGLPLLALGLNPHAGLNLALSPRDGPAFFDALRACFLEGGMRVQGWRFLIKQDNAVLRAILQFFPPSARILRGFTHFINLLAGSLQHEPLTIARCQPALRGVERILDRTRGRPEAMREENARIFLRALVRARLSPEQEANLAHEAQDVSDFVYAHTAVLKGATWASLCRRSDAWHRALLIGVDPAKDLRWAALLPRYQSGAYVAVELDCGYLLAEEGLEQRHCIGSYANACASGGTRVFSLRQGTAQGRRVATLEVQRGHDGDWHMVQIRGKANTAVQDPLLLQAADQVVSAYGAAVRAQAAGLRTTLGNWDMPIAGDYAPPPYVIHRQEHWTG
;
A
#
# COMPACT_ATOMS: atom_id res chain seq x y z
N MET A 1 6.75 -12.15 -6.00
CA MET A 1 7.44 -11.92 -7.29
C MET A 1 7.90 -10.49 -7.29
N SER A 2 9.19 -10.29 -7.03
CA SER A 2 9.86 -9.00 -7.01
C SER A 2 11.10 -9.09 -7.91
N GLY A 3 11.53 -7.97 -8.46
CA GLY A 3 12.61 -7.83 -9.43
C GLY A 3 12.83 -6.36 -9.75
N ALA A 4 13.78 -6.03 -10.63
CA ALA A 4 14.01 -4.66 -11.10
C ALA A 4 14.27 -4.67 -12.61
N LEU A 5 14.04 -3.55 -13.27
CA LEU A 5 14.47 -3.34 -14.65
C LEU A 5 15.69 -2.42 -14.66
N VAL A 6 16.69 -2.77 -15.46
CA VAL A 6 17.86 -1.92 -15.71
C VAL A 6 17.99 -1.74 -17.22
N GLY A 7 18.29 -0.54 -17.69
CA GLY A 7 18.41 -0.30 -19.12
C GLY A 7 19.35 0.83 -19.47
N LEU A 8 19.59 0.95 -20.78
CA LEU A 8 20.36 2.02 -21.40
C LEU A 8 19.47 2.73 -22.42
N ARG A 9 19.56 4.05 -22.50
CA ARG A 9 19.03 4.85 -23.62
C ARG A 9 20.17 5.45 -24.40
N ILE A 10 20.20 5.20 -25.72
CA ILE A 10 21.21 5.76 -26.62
C ILE A 10 20.65 5.93 -28.04
N GLY A 11 20.91 7.08 -28.67
CA GLY A 11 20.31 7.47 -29.96
C GLY A 11 18.79 7.42 -29.99
N GLY A 12 18.12 7.70 -28.87
CA GLY A 12 16.67 7.63 -28.72
C GLY A 12 16.12 6.22 -28.50
N GLU A 13 16.92 5.16 -28.69
CA GLU A 13 16.51 3.79 -28.45
C GLU A 13 16.77 3.35 -27.01
N LYS A 14 15.83 2.57 -26.46
CA LYS A 14 15.95 2.00 -25.10
C LYS A 14 16.20 0.50 -25.19
N LYS A 15 17.19 0.03 -24.44
CA LYS A 15 17.50 -1.39 -24.27
C LYS A 15 17.33 -1.75 -22.80
N LEU A 16 16.36 -2.60 -22.47
CA LEU A 16 15.99 -2.95 -21.09
C LEU A 16 16.32 -4.42 -20.77
N LEU A 17 16.73 -4.65 -19.53
CA LEU A 17 17.04 -5.95 -18.96
C LEU A 17 16.26 -6.13 -17.65
N ARG A 18 15.51 -7.22 -17.53
CA ARG A 18 14.85 -7.59 -16.27
C ARG A 18 15.82 -8.35 -15.38
N LEU A 19 15.98 -7.87 -14.16
CA LEU A 19 16.66 -8.57 -13.08
C LEU A 19 15.66 -9.42 -12.34
N HIS A 20 15.89 -10.74 -12.38
CA HIS A 20 15.09 -11.71 -11.64
C HIS A 20 15.58 -11.88 -10.20
N GLY A 21 14.68 -12.31 -9.32
CA GLY A 21 14.94 -12.52 -7.89
C GLY A 21 14.49 -11.36 -7.02
N GLU A 22 14.28 -11.62 -5.73
CA GLU A 22 13.75 -10.63 -4.79
C GLU A 22 14.76 -9.54 -4.47
N ARG A 23 14.83 -8.55 -5.35
CA ARG A 23 15.77 -7.45 -5.25
C ARG A 23 15.03 -6.16 -4.96
N GLY A 24 15.27 -5.61 -3.78
CA GLY A 24 14.84 -4.25 -3.44
C GLY A 24 15.63 -3.20 -4.21
N CYS A 25 15.12 -1.96 -4.23
CA CYS A 25 15.82 -0.81 -4.81
C CYS A 25 17.26 -0.68 -4.32
N GLU A 26 17.48 -0.98 -3.04
CA GLU A 26 18.77 -0.79 -2.39
C GLU A 26 19.87 -1.65 -3.02
N SER A 27 19.63 -2.96 -3.13
CA SER A 27 20.59 -3.90 -3.70
C SER A 27 20.94 -3.53 -5.13
N VAL A 28 19.93 -3.24 -5.96
CA VAL A 28 20.15 -2.94 -7.38
C VAL A 28 20.88 -1.61 -7.57
N LEU A 29 20.47 -0.56 -6.85
CA LEU A 29 21.11 0.75 -6.94
C LEU A 29 22.56 0.70 -6.47
N THR A 30 22.84 0.03 -5.35
CA THR A 30 24.21 -0.11 -4.83
C THR A 30 25.11 -0.85 -5.82
N SER A 31 24.66 -1.97 -6.37
CA SER A 31 25.43 -2.72 -7.39
C SER A 31 25.63 -1.89 -8.67
N LEU A 32 24.59 -1.20 -9.15
CA LEU A 32 24.68 -0.35 -10.34
C LEU A 32 25.69 0.80 -10.15
N LEU A 33 25.69 1.45 -8.98
CA LEU A 33 26.61 2.53 -8.68
C LEU A 33 28.05 2.05 -8.48
N ALA A 34 28.25 0.85 -7.94
CA ALA A 34 29.57 0.22 -7.87
C ALA A 34 30.11 -0.06 -9.28
N TRP A 35 29.28 -0.62 -10.15
CA TRP A 35 29.62 -0.84 -11.55
C TRP A 35 29.93 0.47 -12.30
N LEU A 36 29.09 1.50 -12.16
CA LEU A 36 29.31 2.81 -12.79
C LEU A 36 30.64 3.47 -12.38
N ARG A 37 31.13 3.22 -11.17
CA ARG A 37 32.45 3.71 -10.72
C ARG A 37 33.61 2.98 -11.40
N SER A 38 33.40 1.72 -11.79
CA SER A 38 34.42 0.91 -12.47
C SER A 38 34.48 1.14 -13.99
N VAL A 39 33.46 1.78 -14.57
CA VAL A 39 33.32 1.93 -16.03
C VAL A 39 33.49 3.40 -16.46
N SER A 40 34.42 3.65 -17.38
CA SER A 40 34.64 4.97 -17.99
C SER A 40 33.51 5.38 -18.94
N ASP A 41 33.35 6.69 -19.20
CA ASP A 41 32.34 7.17 -20.16
C ASP A 41 32.55 6.63 -21.56
N ALA A 42 33.80 6.57 -22.03
CA ALA A 42 34.13 5.99 -23.33
C ALA A 42 33.68 4.52 -23.41
N ARG A 43 33.93 3.73 -22.35
CA ARG A 43 33.52 2.34 -22.28
C ARG A 43 31.99 2.20 -22.21
N LEU A 44 31.31 3.05 -21.44
CA LEU A 44 29.85 3.07 -21.35
C LEU A 44 29.19 3.38 -22.71
N HIS A 45 29.73 4.37 -23.44
CA HIS A 45 29.27 4.70 -24.80
C HIS A 45 29.58 3.60 -25.80
N ALA A 46 30.74 2.93 -25.70
CA ALA A 46 31.08 1.79 -26.54
C ALA A 46 30.09 0.63 -26.32
N TYR A 47 29.80 0.28 -25.06
CA TYR A 47 28.77 -0.73 -24.72
C TYR A 47 27.41 -0.39 -25.33
N ALA A 48 26.95 0.84 -25.12
CA ALA A 48 25.67 1.26 -25.62
C ALA A 48 25.65 1.30 -27.17
N GLY A 49 26.75 1.68 -27.81
CA GLY A 49 26.93 1.59 -29.26
C GLY A 49 26.82 0.17 -29.78
N ILE A 50 27.47 -0.80 -29.14
CA ILE A 50 27.34 -2.22 -29.47
C ILE A 50 25.88 -2.70 -29.30
N LEU A 51 25.18 -2.25 -28.26
CA LEU A 51 23.78 -2.62 -28.06
C LEU A 51 22.83 -2.06 -29.15
N LYS A 52 23.23 -1.02 -29.90
CA LYS A 52 22.45 -0.54 -31.05
C LYS A 52 22.54 -1.48 -32.25
N THR A 53 23.65 -2.19 -32.44
CA THR A 53 23.89 -3.04 -33.61
C THR A 53 23.23 -4.42 -33.48
N VAL A 54 22.65 -4.71 -32.32
CA VAL A 54 21.89 -5.93 -32.07
C VAL A 54 20.46 -5.77 -32.57
N ASP A 55 20.04 -6.67 -33.46
CA ASP A 55 18.65 -6.78 -33.90
C ASP A 55 17.78 -7.31 -32.75
N VAL A 56 16.83 -6.47 -32.35
CA VAL A 56 15.91 -6.70 -31.23
C VAL A 56 14.97 -7.89 -31.47
N ALA A 57 14.64 -8.21 -32.72
CA ALA A 57 13.73 -9.28 -33.07
C ALA A 57 14.40 -10.66 -33.10
N LEU A 58 15.70 -10.71 -33.41
CA LEU A 58 16.43 -11.96 -33.64
C LEU A 58 17.32 -12.38 -32.46
N GLY A 59 17.59 -11.48 -31.51
CA GLY A 59 18.49 -11.76 -30.38
C GLY A 59 19.93 -12.11 -30.81
N ARG A 60 20.29 -11.72 -32.04
CA ARG A 60 21.59 -11.92 -32.67
C ARG A 60 22.08 -10.57 -33.17
N TYR A 61 23.39 -10.40 -33.26
CA TYR A 61 23.96 -9.35 -34.09
C TYR A 61 23.39 -9.49 -35.51
N THR A 62 23.11 -8.37 -36.17
CA THR A 62 22.80 -8.41 -37.60
C THR A 62 23.94 -9.16 -38.30
N ALA A 63 23.62 -10.00 -39.28
CA ALA A 63 24.63 -10.75 -40.03
C ALA A 63 25.65 -9.83 -40.74
N GLU A 64 25.35 -8.54 -40.78
CA GLU A 64 26.12 -7.44 -41.35
C GLU A 64 26.61 -6.48 -40.25
N LEU A 65 27.27 -6.98 -39.20
CA LEU A 65 28.14 -6.11 -38.40
C LEU A 65 29.20 -5.55 -39.33
N GLU A 66 29.26 -4.23 -39.50
CA GLU A 66 30.34 -3.60 -40.25
C GLU A 66 31.69 -3.97 -39.61
N ASP A 67 32.75 -4.13 -40.40
CA ASP A 67 34.09 -4.51 -39.90
C ASP A 67 34.57 -3.61 -38.75
N LYS A 68 34.14 -2.35 -38.76
CA LYS A 68 34.39 -1.37 -37.70
C LYS A 68 33.70 -1.73 -36.37
N GLU A 69 32.45 -2.18 -36.41
CA GLU A 69 31.68 -2.56 -35.22
C GLU A 69 32.19 -3.89 -34.65
N ARG A 70 32.57 -4.81 -35.54
CA ARG A 70 33.25 -6.05 -35.17
C ARG A 70 34.61 -5.77 -34.52
N ALA A 71 35.41 -4.85 -35.08
CA ALA A 71 36.69 -4.46 -34.49
C ALA A 71 36.53 -3.79 -33.11
N ILE A 72 35.48 -2.98 -32.91
CA ILE A 72 35.14 -2.40 -31.61
C ILE A 72 34.75 -3.48 -30.61
N LEU A 73 33.93 -4.46 -31.01
CA LEU A 73 33.56 -5.62 -30.20
C LEU A 73 34.79 -6.44 -29.79
N LEU A 74 35.67 -6.75 -30.75
CA LEU A 74 36.88 -7.55 -30.52
C LEU A 74 37.87 -6.83 -29.60
N ALA A 75 38.15 -5.54 -29.87
CA ALA A 75 39.00 -4.71 -29.01
C ALA A 75 38.42 -4.62 -27.59
N PHE A 76 37.09 -4.49 -27.48
CA PHE A 76 36.39 -4.50 -26.20
C PHE A 76 36.63 -5.81 -25.42
N PHE A 77 36.55 -6.98 -26.05
CA PHE A 77 36.83 -8.26 -25.39
C PHE A 77 38.31 -8.43 -25.05
N GLU A 78 39.20 -8.05 -25.95
CA GLU A 78 40.65 -8.15 -25.77
C GLU A 78 41.14 -7.29 -24.59
N ASP A 79 40.65 -6.06 -24.48
CA ASP A 79 41.00 -5.12 -23.40
C ASP A 79 40.50 -5.56 -22.01
N HIS A 80 39.53 -6.47 -21.92
CA HIS A 80 38.83 -6.81 -20.67
C HIS A 80 38.93 -8.27 -20.25
N LEU A 81 39.08 -9.19 -21.20
CA LEU A 81 39.23 -10.62 -20.95
C LEU A 81 40.64 -11.12 -21.29
N GLY A 82 41.48 -10.30 -21.92
CA GLY A 82 42.86 -10.67 -22.26
C GLY A 82 42.98 -11.69 -23.39
N GLU A 83 41.89 -11.99 -24.11
CA GLU A 83 41.86 -12.98 -25.19
C GLU A 83 41.13 -12.45 -26.43
N SER A 84 41.66 -12.79 -27.62
CA SER A 84 41.03 -12.51 -28.91
C SER A 84 39.90 -13.52 -29.19
N CYS A 85 38.73 -13.27 -28.61
CA CYS A 85 37.55 -14.12 -28.76
C CYS A 85 36.71 -13.75 -29.99
N GLN A 86 36.11 -14.74 -30.66
CA GLN A 86 35.04 -14.54 -31.65
C GLN A 86 33.87 -13.75 -31.02
N PRO A 87 33.13 -12.91 -31.76
CA PRO A 87 32.05 -12.12 -31.21
C PRO A 87 31.02 -13.06 -30.55
N PRO A 88 30.88 -13.01 -29.21
CA PRO A 88 30.13 -14.00 -28.47
C PRO A 88 28.63 -13.86 -28.68
N THR A 89 27.89 -14.90 -28.36
CA THR A 89 26.44 -14.80 -28.12
C THR A 89 26.16 -13.89 -26.91
N TRP A 90 24.93 -13.38 -26.78
CA TRP A 90 24.50 -12.57 -25.64
C TRP A 90 24.86 -13.18 -24.28
N ALA A 91 24.84 -14.51 -24.14
CA ALA A 91 25.15 -15.21 -22.90
C ALA A 91 26.63 -15.08 -22.51
N GLU A 92 27.52 -15.09 -23.49
CA GLU A 92 28.98 -15.08 -23.30
C GLU A 92 29.52 -13.67 -23.08
N ALA A 93 28.94 -12.64 -23.73
CA ALA A 93 29.26 -11.24 -23.46
C ALA A 93 28.93 -10.81 -22.02
N PHE A 94 27.89 -11.42 -21.43
CA PHE A 94 27.48 -11.16 -20.05
C PHE A 94 28.21 -12.05 -19.03
N ALA A 95 28.65 -13.25 -19.42
CA ALA A 95 29.50 -14.11 -18.58
C ALA A 95 30.86 -13.48 -18.25
N ALA A 96 31.30 -12.49 -19.02
CA ALA A 96 32.48 -11.66 -18.77
C ALA A 96 32.39 -10.74 -17.53
N PHE A 97 31.22 -10.69 -16.87
CA PHE A 97 30.98 -9.89 -15.67
C PHE A 97 30.65 -10.81 -14.47
N PRO A 98 31.63 -11.48 -13.88
CA PRO A 98 31.41 -12.50 -12.83
C PRO A 98 30.71 -11.96 -11.58
N ASP A 99 30.86 -10.68 -11.25
CA ASP A 99 30.13 -10.04 -10.13
C ASP A 99 28.61 -9.90 -10.38
N LEU A 100 28.16 -10.19 -11.60
CA LEU A 100 26.76 -10.27 -11.99
C LEU A 100 26.27 -11.73 -12.09
N GLU A 101 27.07 -12.77 -11.78
CA GLU A 101 26.67 -14.19 -11.91
C GLU A 101 25.39 -14.57 -11.16
N GLY A 102 25.06 -13.88 -10.06
CA GLY A 102 23.77 -14.07 -9.36
C GLY A 102 22.52 -13.59 -10.13
N TRP A 103 22.68 -13.08 -11.36
CA TRP A 103 21.66 -12.37 -12.16
C TRP A 103 21.08 -13.22 -13.32
N HIS A 104 21.47 -14.49 -13.46
CA HIS A 104 21.45 -15.21 -14.74
C HIS A 104 20.68 -16.54 -14.82
N ALA A 105 19.66 -16.81 -14.01
CA ALA A 105 18.78 -17.96 -14.27
C ALA A 105 17.82 -17.69 -15.46
N GLY A 106 18.41 -17.65 -16.66
CA GLY A 106 17.82 -17.89 -17.98
C GLY A 106 16.70 -16.97 -18.44
N PHE A 107 17.01 -15.86 -19.11
CA PHE A 107 16.26 -15.37 -20.28
C PHE A 107 17.16 -14.44 -21.13
N PRO A 108 17.22 -14.59 -22.47
CA PRO A 108 17.76 -13.56 -23.35
C PRO A 108 16.88 -12.30 -23.27
N TYR A 109 17.45 -11.13 -23.57
CA TYR A 109 16.78 -9.82 -23.65
C TYR A 109 15.28 -9.90 -23.96
N MET A 110 14.44 -9.21 -23.17
CA MET A 110 12.99 -9.26 -23.30
C MET A 110 12.53 -8.55 -24.59
N PRO A 111 11.90 -9.24 -25.57
CA PRO A 111 11.16 -8.58 -26.64
C PRO A 111 10.16 -7.55 -26.08
N ALA A 112 9.72 -6.58 -26.89
CA ALA A 112 8.74 -5.58 -26.44
C ALA A 112 7.49 -6.22 -25.78
N ALA A 113 7.03 -7.36 -26.28
CA ALA A 113 5.93 -8.15 -25.70
C ALA A 113 6.24 -8.69 -24.29
N SER A 114 7.52 -8.93 -23.97
CA SER A 114 7.99 -9.39 -22.67
C SER A 114 8.21 -8.23 -21.69
N ILE A 115 8.53 -7.02 -22.18
CA ILE A 115 8.58 -5.80 -21.35
C ILE A 115 7.19 -5.49 -20.76
N ASP A 116 6.12 -5.71 -21.54
CA ASP A 116 4.75 -5.55 -21.06
C ASP A 116 4.38 -6.58 -19.96
N ALA A 117 5.02 -7.75 -19.97
CA ALA A 117 4.85 -8.77 -18.94
C ALA A 117 5.57 -8.43 -17.62
N CYS A 118 6.33 -7.33 -17.55
CA CYS A 118 7.01 -6.84 -16.35
C CYS A 118 6.17 -5.93 -15.46
N ALA A 119 4.85 -5.95 -15.60
CA ALA A 119 3.96 -5.11 -14.80
C ALA A 119 4.10 -5.36 -13.28
N ASP A 120 4.65 -6.52 -12.90
CA ASP A 120 4.94 -6.91 -11.52
C ASP A 120 6.26 -6.35 -10.97
N VAL A 121 7.11 -5.75 -11.80
CA VAL A 121 8.39 -5.16 -11.40
C VAL A 121 8.14 -3.77 -10.79
N PRO A 122 8.56 -3.50 -9.54
CA PRO A 122 8.33 -2.20 -8.89
C PRO A 122 9.38 -1.13 -9.20
N TRP A 123 10.61 -1.51 -9.58
CA TRP A 123 11.74 -0.59 -9.74
C TRP A 123 12.36 -0.66 -11.13
N GLY A 124 12.75 0.50 -11.66
CA GLY A 124 13.43 0.65 -12.94
C GLY A 124 14.62 1.61 -12.84
N PHE A 125 15.70 1.31 -13.52
CA PHE A 125 16.91 2.12 -13.59
C PHE A 125 17.30 2.28 -15.05
N LEU A 126 17.33 3.51 -15.56
CA LEU A 126 17.71 3.81 -16.93
C LEU A 126 18.96 4.69 -16.93
N LEU A 127 20.01 4.21 -17.57
CA LEU A 127 21.20 4.98 -17.89
C LEU A 127 20.97 5.67 -19.23
N ASP A 128 20.59 6.94 -19.15
CA ASP A 128 20.27 7.76 -20.30
C ASP A 128 21.49 8.51 -20.79
N LEU A 129 22.12 7.98 -21.84
CA LEU A 129 23.35 8.57 -22.41
C LEU A 129 23.05 9.70 -23.40
N ASP A 130 21.78 9.87 -23.78
CA ASP A 130 21.34 10.93 -24.69
C ASP A 130 21.04 12.25 -23.95
N ALA A 131 21.01 12.23 -22.62
CA ALA A 131 20.72 13.40 -21.81
C ALA A 131 21.69 14.58 -22.11
N ASP A 132 21.12 15.78 -22.16
CA ASP A 132 21.70 17.04 -22.64
C ASP A 132 23.22 17.14 -22.47
N ARG A 133 23.92 17.01 -23.61
CA ARG A 133 25.37 17.23 -23.82
C ARG A 133 26.31 16.04 -23.55
N GLY A 134 25.80 14.81 -23.53
CA GLY A 134 26.64 13.60 -23.50
C GLY A 134 27.30 13.32 -22.15
N THR A 135 26.89 14.04 -21.11
CA THR A 135 27.30 13.76 -19.72
C THR A 135 26.51 12.61 -19.11
N GLY A 136 25.37 12.26 -19.72
CA GLY A 136 24.46 11.19 -19.35
C GLY A 136 23.78 11.37 -17.99
N GLU A 137 22.68 10.66 -17.80
CA GLU A 137 21.87 10.71 -16.59
C GLU A 137 21.50 9.30 -16.11
N LEU A 138 21.54 9.08 -14.79
CA LEU A 138 20.88 7.95 -14.15
C LEU A 138 19.46 8.37 -13.78
N GLN A 139 18.48 7.74 -14.40
CA GLN A 139 17.05 7.91 -14.16
C GLN A 139 16.52 6.71 -13.39
N ILE A 140 15.83 6.97 -12.28
CA ILE A 140 15.25 5.97 -11.39
C ILE A 140 13.73 6.05 -11.49
N TYR A 141 13.08 4.89 -11.54
CA TYR A 141 11.64 4.74 -11.73
C TYR A 141 11.03 3.86 -10.66
N ILE A 142 9.82 4.22 -10.25
CA ILE A 142 8.93 3.42 -9.40
C ILE A 142 7.67 3.14 -10.20
N ASN A 143 7.42 1.88 -10.54
CA ASN A 143 6.21 1.43 -11.25
C ASN A 143 5.31 0.57 -10.37
N ARG A 144 5.23 0.92 -9.08
CA ARG A 144 4.33 0.27 -8.15
C ARG A 144 2.89 0.45 -8.63
N HIS A 145 2.14 -0.65 -8.73
CA HIS A 145 0.78 -0.71 -9.28
C HIS A 145 0.67 -0.62 -10.82
N ALA A 146 1.76 -0.89 -11.56
CA ALA A 146 1.76 -0.94 -13.02
C ALA A 146 1.14 0.33 -13.67
N ARG A 147 1.58 1.50 -13.21
CA ARG A 147 1.02 2.81 -13.60
C ARG A 147 1.33 3.18 -15.04
N PHE A 148 2.45 2.70 -15.55
CA PHE A 148 2.84 2.86 -16.94
C PHE A 148 3.37 1.53 -17.47
N ALA A 149 3.36 1.35 -18.80
CA ALA A 149 4.03 0.21 -19.39
C ALA A 149 5.53 0.47 -19.38
N TRP A 150 6.36 -0.52 -19.07
CA TRP A 150 7.81 -0.32 -19.01
C TRP A 150 8.43 0.14 -20.33
N ARG A 151 7.74 -0.09 -21.47
CA ARG A 151 8.09 0.49 -22.76
C ARG A 151 8.03 2.02 -22.78
N ASP A 152 7.25 2.64 -21.89
CA ASP A 152 7.09 4.09 -21.77
C ASP A 152 8.16 4.72 -20.86
N MET A 153 8.93 3.92 -20.12
CA MET A 153 10.00 4.40 -19.23
C MET A 153 10.96 5.33 -19.99
N GLY A 154 11.21 6.55 -19.48
CA GLY A 154 12.07 7.53 -20.16
C GLY A 154 11.36 8.33 -21.25
N THR A 155 10.04 8.24 -21.35
CA THR A 155 9.21 9.16 -22.15
C THR A 155 8.49 10.15 -21.23
N GLU A 156 7.80 11.13 -21.81
CA GLU A 156 6.96 12.06 -21.05
C GLU A 156 5.80 11.35 -20.31
N LEU A 157 5.36 10.18 -20.81
CA LEU A 157 4.30 9.39 -20.18
C LEU A 157 4.75 8.71 -18.88
N ALA A 158 6.05 8.46 -18.73
CA ALA A 158 6.62 7.86 -17.54
C ALA A 158 7.87 8.65 -17.13
N PRO A 159 7.70 9.79 -16.42
CA PRO A 159 8.81 10.56 -15.93
C PRO A 159 9.56 9.81 -14.81
N PRO A 160 10.90 9.96 -14.70
CA PRO A 160 11.66 9.37 -13.61
C PRO A 160 11.22 9.95 -12.26
N CYS A 161 11.17 9.10 -11.24
CA CYS A 161 10.93 9.55 -9.87
C CYS A 161 12.15 10.27 -9.31
N CYS A 162 13.35 9.90 -9.75
CA CYS A 162 14.59 10.59 -9.44
C CYS A 162 15.54 10.57 -10.64
N SER A 163 16.25 11.68 -10.86
CA SER A 163 17.30 11.77 -11.87
C SER A 163 18.59 12.37 -11.30
N LEU A 164 19.73 11.81 -11.72
CA LEU A 164 21.06 12.24 -11.30
C LEU A 164 22.01 12.26 -12.50
N PRO A 165 22.79 13.33 -12.73
CA PRO A 165 23.87 13.30 -13.71
C PRO A 165 24.84 12.14 -13.42
N LEU A 166 25.29 11.39 -14.43
CA LEU A 166 26.16 10.22 -14.22
C LEU A 166 27.47 10.57 -13.50
N ALA A 167 28.03 11.75 -13.81
CA ALA A 167 29.21 12.29 -13.13
C ALA A 167 28.99 12.48 -11.62
N HIS A 168 27.75 12.72 -11.19
CA HIS A 168 27.38 12.82 -9.78
C HIS A 168 27.06 11.45 -9.19
N ALA A 169 26.36 10.59 -9.92
CA ALA A 169 26.05 9.22 -9.50
C ALA A 169 27.33 8.45 -9.12
N ARG A 170 28.41 8.58 -9.91
CA ARG A 170 29.72 7.96 -9.61
C ARG A 170 30.37 8.43 -8.31
N LYS A 171 30.03 9.64 -7.85
CA LYS A 171 30.64 10.28 -6.67
C LYS A 171 29.86 10.02 -5.39
N LEU A 172 28.70 9.36 -5.45
CA LEU A 172 27.89 9.08 -4.26
C LEU A 172 28.65 8.16 -3.30
N SER A 173 28.77 8.56 -2.03
CA SER A 173 29.27 7.68 -0.96
C SER A 173 28.21 6.64 -0.56
N ALA A 174 28.57 5.66 0.26
CA ALA A 174 27.58 4.73 0.83
C ALA A 174 26.50 5.48 1.64
N THR A 175 26.89 6.52 2.36
CA THR A 175 25.97 7.40 3.10
C THR A 175 25.02 8.15 2.16
N ASP A 176 25.50 8.62 1.02
CA ASP A 176 24.66 9.28 0.01
C ASP A 176 23.61 8.34 -0.57
N VAL A 177 24.05 7.11 -0.88
CA VAL A 177 23.18 6.07 -1.42
C VAL A 177 22.08 5.74 -0.41
N SER A 178 22.43 5.58 0.87
CA SER A 178 21.47 5.34 1.95
C SER A 178 20.49 6.52 2.11
N ALA A 179 20.96 7.76 2.07
CA ALA A 179 20.10 8.95 2.16
C ALA A 179 19.12 9.04 0.98
N LEU A 180 19.61 8.83 -0.24
CA LEU A 180 18.77 8.82 -1.44
C LEU A 180 17.75 7.67 -1.41
N GLN A 181 18.15 6.48 -0.94
CA GLN A 181 17.24 5.34 -0.77
C GLN A 181 16.17 5.63 0.27
N GLY A 182 16.50 6.30 1.38
CA GLY A 182 15.54 6.72 2.38
C GLY A 182 14.47 7.63 1.78
N LEU A 183 14.88 8.61 0.97
CA LEU A 183 13.95 9.47 0.23
C LEU A 183 13.10 8.69 -0.78
N LEU A 184 13.72 7.82 -1.57
CA LEU A 184 13.00 7.00 -2.56
C LEU A 184 11.99 6.06 -1.89
N HIS A 185 12.31 5.48 -0.73
CA HIS A 185 11.41 4.61 0.03
C HIS A 185 10.27 5.37 0.70
N GLN A 186 10.51 6.58 1.22
CA GLN A 186 9.43 7.43 1.72
C GLN A 186 8.39 7.69 0.63
N ASN A 187 8.87 7.91 -0.60
CA ASN A 187 8.00 8.14 -1.75
C ASN A 187 7.52 6.86 -2.44
N PHE A 188 8.10 5.69 -2.12
CA PHE A 188 7.67 4.39 -2.62
C PHE A 188 6.27 3.99 -2.16
N TYR A 189 5.85 4.47 -0.98
CA TYR A 189 4.48 4.29 -0.47
C TYR A 189 3.52 5.36 -0.93
N SER A 190 4.02 6.40 -1.59
CA SER A 190 3.14 7.38 -2.18
C SER A 190 2.33 6.75 -3.30
N ASP A 191 1.12 7.27 -3.48
CA ASP A 191 0.31 6.99 -4.67
C ASP A 191 0.99 7.48 -5.96
N GLY A 192 2.19 8.08 -5.85
CA GLY A 192 3.16 8.56 -6.86
C GLY A 192 2.51 9.15 -8.08
N ILE A 193 1.46 9.92 -7.80
CA ILE A 193 0.92 10.95 -8.64
C ILE A 193 2.02 12.03 -8.65
N ASP A 194 2.52 12.37 -9.83
CA ASP A 194 3.23 13.63 -10.03
C ASP A 194 2.20 14.74 -9.76
N PRO A 195 2.27 15.44 -8.61
CA PRO A 195 1.18 16.28 -8.18
C PRO A 195 1.14 17.52 -9.09
N LEU A 196 0.13 17.61 -9.95
CA LEU A 196 -0.16 18.85 -10.66
C LEU A 196 -0.85 19.82 -9.69
N LEU A 197 -0.06 20.73 -9.15
CA LEU A 197 -0.50 21.70 -8.15
C LEU A 197 -0.94 23.00 -8.83
N PRO A 198 -2.16 23.50 -8.55
CA PRO A 198 -2.59 24.80 -9.00
C PRO A 198 -1.84 25.87 -8.19
N LEU A 199 -1.07 26.69 -8.90
CA LEU A 199 -0.26 27.75 -8.32
C LEU A 199 -0.98 29.09 -8.39
N ARG A 200 -0.70 30.01 -7.46
CA ARG A 200 -1.22 31.39 -7.53
C ARG A 200 -0.76 32.12 -8.79
N ASP A 201 0.47 31.84 -9.21
CA ASP A 201 1.08 32.36 -10.42
C ASP A 201 1.64 31.18 -11.23
N PRO A 202 0.83 30.59 -12.14
CA PRO A 202 1.22 29.39 -12.91
C PRO A 202 2.36 29.65 -13.90
N ALA A 203 2.54 30.89 -14.35
CA ALA A 203 3.56 31.27 -15.33
C ALA A 203 4.95 31.40 -14.69
N ARG A 204 5.02 31.55 -13.37
CA ARG A 204 6.26 31.70 -12.62
C ARG A 204 6.79 30.37 -12.10
N SER A 205 8.09 30.15 -12.27
CA SER A 205 8.82 29.10 -11.56
C SER A 205 9.05 29.55 -10.11
N HIS A 206 8.58 28.77 -9.14
CA HIS A 206 8.76 29.05 -7.70
C HIS A 206 9.83 28.13 -7.12
N LEU A 207 10.82 28.70 -6.44
CA LEU A 207 11.87 27.94 -5.77
C LEU A 207 11.87 28.29 -4.27
N SER A 208 11.83 27.28 -3.41
CA SER A 208 11.90 27.49 -1.96
C SER A 208 13.31 27.88 -1.52
N PRO A 209 13.45 28.49 -0.32
CA PRO A 209 14.73 28.50 0.38
C PRO A 209 15.28 27.06 0.55
N PRO A 210 16.61 26.87 0.62
CA PRO A 210 17.19 25.56 0.91
C PRO A 210 16.89 25.12 2.34
N PHE A 211 16.61 23.83 2.53
CA PHE A 211 16.35 23.21 3.83
C PHE A 211 17.00 21.82 3.92
N PRO A 212 17.35 21.33 5.12
CA PRO A 212 17.96 20.01 5.27
C PRO A 212 16.97 18.89 4.90
N VAL A 213 17.46 17.83 4.28
CA VAL A 213 16.65 16.64 3.98
C VAL A 213 16.36 15.84 5.25
N LEU A 214 15.11 15.40 5.41
CA LEU A 214 14.62 14.56 6.51
C LEU A 214 15.56 13.37 6.80
N GLY A 215 16.04 13.29 8.05
CA GLY A 215 16.89 12.18 8.53
C GLY A 215 18.37 12.54 8.69
N ALA A 216 18.82 13.71 8.22
CA ALA A 216 20.11 14.25 8.66
C ALA A 216 20.00 14.57 10.15
N SER A 217 20.74 13.85 11.00
CA SER A 217 20.84 14.21 12.41
C SER A 217 21.35 15.65 12.48
N ALA A 218 20.74 16.48 13.34
CA ALA A 218 21.08 17.90 13.48
C ALA A 218 22.56 18.16 13.88
N ALA A 219 23.36 17.11 14.07
CA ALA A 219 24.76 17.16 14.46
C ALA A 219 25.74 17.25 13.27
N GLY A 220 25.28 17.09 12.01
CA GLY A 220 26.13 17.28 10.84
C GLY A 220 26.32 18.76 10.51
N THR A 221 27.42 19.38 10.96
CA THR A 221 27.81 20.73 10.52
C THR A 221 28.79 20.65 9.35
N GLY A 222 28.41 21.10 8.15
CA GLY A 222 29.33 21.28 7.02
C GLY A 222 28.78 20.79 5.67
N ASP A 223 29.67 20.72 4.68
CA ASP A 223 29.44 20.31 3.28
C ASP A 223 28.89 18.87 3.11
N GLU A 224 28.70 18.13 4.20
CA GLU A 224 28.28 16.73 4.20
C GLU A 224 26.77 16.50 4.23
N VAL A 225 25.95 17.55 4.40
CA VAL A 225 24.48 17.42 4.49
C VAL A 225 23.82 17.72 3.14
N TRP A 226 22.88 16.86 2.72
CA TRP A 226 22.03 17.15 1.57
C TRP A 226 21.09 18.31 1.88
N LEU A 227 21.20 19.38 1.09
CA LEU A 227 20.27 20.49 1.07
C LEU A 227 19.21 20.24 0.00
N ALA A 228 17.96 20.46 0.35
CA ALA A 228 16.80 20.32 -0.51
C ALA A 228 16.22 21.70 -0.83
N ARG A 229 15.75 21.89 -2.07
CA ARG A 229 14.89 23.00 -2.47
C ARG A 229 13.67 22.45 -3.17
N LEU A 230 12.49 22.90 -2.77
CA LEU A 230 11.27 22.57 -3.48
C LEU A 230 11.12 23.51 -4.67
N HIS A 231 10.99 22.93 -5.86
CA HIS A 231 10.85 23.63 -7.13
C HIS A 231 9.48 23.32 -7.73
N LEU A 232 8.68 24.36 -7.91
CA LEU A 232 7.36 24.30 -8.55
C LEU A 232 7.43 24.96 -9.92
N THR A 233 7.20 24.19 -10.98
CA THR A 233 7.21 24.69 -12.38
C THR A 233 6.01 24.17 -13.12
N ALA A 234 5.19 25.06 -13.68
CA ALA A 234 3.94 24.71 -14.37
C ALA A 234 3.04 23.76 -13.54
N GLY A 235 3.04 23.94 -12.22
CA GLY A 235 2.31 23.10 -11.27
C GLY A 235 3.00 21.79 -10.88
N HIS A 236 4.03 21.34 -11.57
CA HIS A 236 4.80 20.16 -11.17
C HIS A 236 5.71 20.49 -9.98
N ALA A 237 5.73 19.61 -8.98
CA ALA A 237 6.60 19.73 -7.82
C ALA A 237 7.80 18.79 -7.93
N SER A 238 8.99 19.32 -7.65
CA SER A 238 10.22 18.52 -7.59
C SER A 238 11.15 19.00 -6.48
N LEU A 239 11.86 18.08 -5.85
CA LEU A 239 12.88 18.36 -4.85
C LEU A 239 14.24 18.36 -5.53
N LEU A 240 14.89 19.51 -5.54
CA LEU A 240 16.27 19.67 -5.99
C LEU A 240 17.19 19.44 -4.79
N LEU A 241 18.01 18.40 -4.87
CA LEU A 241 18.96 18.00 -3.84
C LEU A 241 20.36 18.47 -4.24
N GLU A 242 21.07 19.13 -3.33
CA GLU A 242 22.44 19.62 -3.53
C GLU A 242 23.34 19.26 -2.34
N ARG A 243 24.56 18.79 -2.61
CA ARG A 243 25.58 18.50 -1.58
C ARG A 243 26.98 18.47 -2.18
N ALA A 244 27.92 19.29 -1.69
CA ALA A 244 29.33 19.26 -2.15
C ALA A 244 29.51 19.18 -3.69
N GLY A 245 28.70 19.93 -4.45
CA GLY A 245 28.71 19.89 -5.92
C GLY A 245 27.97 18.72 -6.58
N LEU A 246 27.43 17.79 -5.79
CA LEU A 246 26.49 16.76 -6.23
C LEU A 246 25.08 17.35 -6.34
N ARG A 247 24.33 16.86 -7.33
CA ARG A 247 22.94 17.25 -7.57
C ARG A 247 22.09 16.05 -7.94
N ALA A 248 20.87 16.00 -7.41
CA ALA A 248 19.83 15.05 -7.79
C ALA A 248 18.47 15.77 -7.82
N THR A 249 17.57 15.32 -8.70
CA THR A 249 16.18 15.83 -8.76
C THR A 249 15.23 14.70 -8.40
N VAL A 250 14.26 14.95 -7.53
CA VAL A 250 13.23 13.97 -7.15
C VAL A 250 11.85 14.55 -7.48
N ARG A 251 11.06 13.88 -8.33
CA ARG A 251 9.74 14.37 -8.79
C ARG A 251 8.57 13.84 -7.94
N GLN A 252 8.69 12.63 -7.41
CA GLN A 252 7.66 12.08 -6.54
C GLN A 252 7.83 12.67 -5.14
N VAL A 253 7.22 13.83 -4.90
CA VAL A 253 7.27 14.56 -3.62
C VAL A 253 5.88 14.73 -3.01
N SER A 254 4.94 13.87 -3.40
CA SER A 254 3.54 13.97 -3.01
C SER A 254 3.31 13.84 -1.50
N GLU A 255 4.25 13.24 -0.76
CA GLU A 255 4.17 13.10 0.70
C GLU A 255 4.62 14.34 1.47
N LEU A 256 5.20 15.35 0.81
CA LEU A 256 5.53 16.61 1.48
C LEU A 256 4.26 17.25 2.03
N ARG A 257 4.30 17.67 3.29
CA ARG A 257 3.13 18.16 4.03
C ARG A 257 3.06 19.68 4.06
N LEU A 258 1.85 20.21 4.14
CA LEU A 258 1.59 21.65 4.25
C LEU A 258 1.95 22.22 5.64
N ASP A 259 2.13 21.37 6.65
CA ASP A 259 2.66 21.70 7.97
C ASP A 259 4.14 21.36 8.14
N ASP A 260 4.84 20.99 7.07
CA ASP A 260 6.28 20.77 7.10
C ASP A 260 6.99 22.03 7.62
N PRO A 261 7.84 21.92 8.67
CA PRO A 261 8.44 23.08 9.32
C PRO A 261 9.42 23.83 8.42
N HIS A 262 9.93 23.17 7.36
CA HIS A 262 10.92 23.75 6.47
C HIS A 262 10.30 24.42 5.25
N CYS A 263 9.30 23.80 4.63
CA CYS A 263 8.72 24.26 3.37
C CYS A 263 7.20 24.54 3.41
N GLY A 264 6.49 24.15 4.48
CA GLY A 264 5.04 24.25 4.56
C GLY A 264 4.50 25.67 4.48
N ALA A 265 5.14 26.64 5.14
CA ALA A 265 4.76 28.05 5.04
C ALA A 265 4.89 28.59 3.61
N TRP A 266 5.97 28.24 2.92
CA TRP A 266 6.21 28.63 1.53
C TRP A 266 5.22 27.97 0.57
N LEU A 267 4.96 26.66 0.75
CA LEU A 267 3.96 25.91 -0.02
C LEU A 267 2.58 26.56 0.05
N ARG A 268 2.12 26.95 1.25
CA ARG A 268 0.84 27.62 1.45
C ARG A 268 0.75 28.99 0.77
N GLN A 269 1.88 29.66 0.54
CA GLN A 269 1.92 30.91 -0.21
C GLN A 269 1.90 30.68 -1.73
N ALA A 270 2.51 29.60 -2.21
CA ALA A 270 2.60 29.28 -3.64
C ALA A 270 1.31 28.70 -4.23
N LEU A 271 0.53 27.96 -3.43
CA LEU A 271 -0.70 27.29 -3.89
C LEU A 271 -1.88 28.25 -4.10
N ALA A 272 -2.71 27.94 -5.10
CA ALA A 272 -3.98 28.62 -5.36
C ALA A 272 -4.87 28.62 -4.09
N PRO A 273 -5.43 29.77 -3.68
CA PRO A 273 -6.11 29.89 -2.39
C PRO A 273 -7.28 28.93 -2.21
N GLU A 274 -8.04 28.67 -3.26
CA GLU A 274 -9.25 27.83 -3.24
C GLU A 274 -8.89 26.36 -2.98
N VAL A 275 -7.83 25.89 -3.64
CA VAL A 275 -7.34 24.50 -3.53
C VAL A 275 -6.69 24.29 -2.18
N LEU A 276 -5.90 25.26 -1.72
CA LEU A 276 -5.30 25.22 -0.40
C LEU A 276 -6.38 25.17 0.69
N ALA A 277 -7.37 26.05 0.64
CA ALA A 277 -8.45 26.11 1.62
C ALA A 277 -9.23 24.78 1.67
N LEU A 278 -9.62 24.24 0.51
CA LEU A 278 -10.34 22.97 0.44
C LEU A 278 -9.47 21.80 0.93
N THR A 279 -8.18 21.78 0.57
CA THR A 279 -7.25 20.74 1.02
C THR A 279 -7.10 20.75 2.54
N LEU A 280 -6.89 21.92 3.15
CA LEU A 280 -6.79 22.06 4.60
C LEU A 280 -8.12 21.73 5.30
N ALA A 281 -9.26 22.02 4.68
CA ALA A 281 -10.57 21.68 5.23
C ALA A 281 -10.83 20.17 5.29
N ILE A 282 -10.37 19.43 4.26
CA ILE A 282 -10.58 17.99 4.14
C ILE A 282 -9.54 17.21 4.96
N HIS A 283 -8.27 17.58 4.81
CA HIS A 283 -7.13 16.79 5.30
C HIS A 283 -6.41 17.43 6.50
N GLY A 284 -6.79 18.64 6.91
CA GLY A 284 -6.16 19.36 8.01
C GLY A 284 -4.80 19.97 7.63
N PRO A 285 -4.07 20.54 8.61
CA PRO A 285 -2.74 21.13 8.38
C PRO A 285 -1.70 20.11 7.91
N GLY A 286 -1.88 18.84 8.27
CA GLY A 286 -1.04 17.72 7.84
C GLY A 286 -1.30 17.20 6.42
N ALA A 287 -2.10 17.91 5.62
CA ALA A 287 -2.35 17.54 4.23
C ALA A 287 -1.04 17.48 3.44
N SER A 288 -0.98 16.55 2.48
CA SER A 288 0.20 16.35 1.63
C SER A 288 0.00 17.00 0.26
N LEU A 289 1.07 17.14 -0.53
CA LEU A 289 0.97 17.62 -1.90
C LEU A 289 0.13 16.67 -2.78
N GLY A 290 0.16 15.36 -2.51
CA GLY A 290 -0.70 14.38 -3.16
C GLY A 290 -2.18 14.60 -2.84
N HIS A 291 -2.50 14.90 -1.58
CA HIS A 291 -3.85 15.31 -1.19
C HIS A 291 -4.27 16.60 -1.92
N THR A 292 -3.37 17.57 -2.00
CA THR A 292 -3.61 18.86 -2.69
C THR A 292 -3.89 18.66 -4.18
N ALA A 293 -3.08 17.86 -4.87
CA ALA A 293 -3.26 17.56 -6.30
C ALA A 293 -4.56 16.79 -6.58
N ARG A 294 -4.96 15.88 -5.70
CA ARG A 294 -6.26 15.20 -5.79
C ARG A 294 -7.42 16.18 -5.69
N VAL A 295 -7.38 17.07 -4.70
CA VAL A 295 -8.37 18.13 -4.54
C VAL A 295 -8.42 19.01 -5.80
N ALA A 296 -7.26 19.44 -6.31
CA ALA A 296 -7.15 20.25 -7.51
C ALA A 296 -7.77 19.58 -8.75
N THR A 297 -7.45 18.30 -8.99
CA THR A 297 -7.94 17.52 -10.15
C THR A 297 -9.47 17.43 -10.18
N HIS A 298 -10.11 17.48 -9.01
CA HIS A 298 -11.56 17.35 -8.88
C HIS A 298 -12.28 18.67 -8.68
N LEU A 299 -11.56 19.76 -8.42
CA LEU A 299 -12.13 21.08 -8.22
C LEU A 299 -13.08 21.50 -9.36
N PRO A 300 -12.75 21.32 -10.66
CA PRO A 300 -13.65 21.70 -11.76
C PRO A 300 -14.95 20.88 -11.83
N ARG A 301 -15.00 19.72 -11.19
CA ARG A 301 -16.18 18.83 -11.17
C ARG A 301 -17.09 19.09 -9.99
N LEU A 302 -16.68 19.96 -9.06
CA LEU A 302 -17.56 20.36 -7.98
C LEU A 302 -18.67 21.24 -8.58
N PRO A 303 -19.93 21.08 -8.15
CA PRO A 303 -21.08 21.85 -8.64
C PRO A 303 -20.98 23.36 -8.34
N PHE A 304 -19.88 23.79 -7.72
CA PHE A 304 -19.59 25.15 -7.36
C PHE A 304 -18.30 25.68 -8.02
N ALA A 305 -17.65 24.89 -8.89
CA ALA A 305 -16.60 25.41 -9.76
C ALA A 305 -17.21 26.55 -10.57
N ALA A 306 -16.66 27.75 -10.45
CA ALA A 306 -17.18 28.90 -11.19
C ALA A 306 -17.11 28.56 -12.68
N ASP A 307 -18.26 28.27 -13.28
CA ASP A 307 -18.37 28.30 -14.73
C ASP A 307 -17.98 29.71 -15.13
N ALA A 308 -16.79 29.87 -15.71
CA ALA A 308 -16.45 31.05 -16.48
C ALA A 308 -17.37 31.05 -17.72
N ARG A 309 -18.65 31.40 -17.53
CA ARG A 309 -19.55 31.74 -18.62
C ARG A 309 -19.01 33.04 -19.21
N THR A 310 -18.27 32.89 -20.29
CA THR A 310 -17.89 33.99 -21.18
C THR A 310 -19.13 34.46 -21.94
N ASP A 311 -20.06 35.10 -21.24
CA ASP A 311 -21.03 35.97 -21.91
C ASP A 311 -20.33 37.31 -22.14
N ALA A 312 -20.08 37.59 -23.42
CA ALA A 312 -19.29 38.71 -23.90
C ALA A 312 -19.85 40.05 -23.40
N GLY A 313 -19.14 40.69 -22.47
CA GLY A 313 -19.29 42.12 -22.19
C GLY A 313 -19.61 42.55 -20.76
N ALA A 314 -19.79 41.63 -19.81
CA ALA A 314 -19.80 41.98 -18.39
C ALA A 314 -18.42 41.74 -17.79
N GLU A 315 -17.89 42.71 -17.04
CA GLU A 315 -16.75 42.47 -16.15
C GLU A 315 -17.11 41.28 -15.26
N VAL A 316 -16.45 40.15 -15.49
CA VAL A 316 -16.58 38.96 -14.67
C VAL A 316 -15.90 39.29 -13.35
N GLU A 317 -16.68 39.82 -12.40
CA GLU A 317 -16.30 39.80 -11.00
C GLU A 317 -15.95 38.34 -10.67
N THR A 318 -14.72 38.14 -10.20
CA THR A 318 -14.17 36.85 -9.80
C THR A 318 -15.04 36.27 -8.69
N GLY A 319 -16.10 35.55 -9.05
CA GLY A 319 -16.92 34.71 -8.17
C GLY A 319 -16.12 33.50 -7.73
N GLY A 320 -15.03 33.76 -6.99
CA GLY A 320 -14.24 32.74 -6.33
C GLY A 320 -15.09 32.05 -5.28
N LEU A 321 -15.14 30.72 -5.36
CA LEU A 321 -15.66 29.81 -4.35
C LEU A 321 -15.36 30.28 -2.90
N PRO A 322 -16.37 30.63 -2.08
CA PRO A 322 -16.17 30.83 -0.66
C PRO A 322 -16.25 29.47 0.06
N LEU A 323 -15.37 28.54 -0.32
CA LEU A 323 -15.09 27.32 0.46
C LEU A 323 -14.38 27.65 1.80
N LEU A 324 -14.02 28.92 2.00
CA LEU A 324 -13.54 29.51 3.25
C LEU A 324 -14.63 29.58 4.36
N ALA A 325 -15.89 29.26 4.05
CA ALA A 325 -17.02 29.42 4.96
C ALA A 325 -17.39 28.18 5.80
N LEU A 326 -16.61 27.08 5.77
CA LEU A 326 -16.92 25.83 6.48
C LEU A 326 -16.82 25.88 8.02
N GLY A 327 -16.57 27.04 8.63
CA GLY A 327 -16.66 27.20 10.10
C GLY A 327 -15.78 26.23 10.89
N LEU A 328 -14.57 25.98 10.39
CA LEU A 328 -13.59 25.14 11.09
C LEU A 328 -13.07 25.92 12.30
N ASN A 329 -13.29 25.35 13.48
CA ASN A 329 -13.04 25.87 14.82
C ASN A 329 -11.79 26.79 14.98
N PRO A 330 -11.86 27.88 15.78
CA PRO A 330 -10.73 28.77 16.09
C PRO A 330 -9.47 28.09 16.67
N HIS A 331 -9.55 26.84 17.15
CA HIS A 331 -8.37 26.08 17.59
C HIS A 331 -7.53 25.48 16.44
N ALA A 332 -7.97 25.57 15.18
CA ALA A 332 -7.24 25.04 14.01
C ALA A 332 -6.27 26.05 13.35
N GLY A 333 -6.11 27.26 13.89
CA GLY A 333 -5.00 28.17 13.52
C GLY A 333 -5.12 28.89 12.17
N LEU A 334 -6.29 28.90 11.52
CA LEU A 334 -6.53 29.71 10.32
C LEU A 334 -7.39 30.94 10.66
N ASN A 335 -6.74 32.01 11.14
CA ASN A 335 -7.35 33.34 11.19
C ASN A 335 -7.34 33.95 9.78
N LEU A 336 -8.33 33.59 8.96
CA LEU A 336 -8.63 34.32 7.72
C LEU A 336 -9.95 35.08 7.94
N ALA A 337 -9.87 36.41 7.96
CA ALA A 337 -11.01 37.28 8.18
C ALA A 337 -12.03 37.15 7.04
N LEU A 338 -13.30 36.91 7.39
CA LEU A 338 -14.40 36.77 6.43
C LEU A 338 -14.96 38.13 5.99
N SER A 339 -15.41 38.20 4.75
CA SER A 339 -16.39 39.20 4.28
C SER A 339 -17.82 38.73 4.63
N PRO A 340 -18.70 39.56 5.22
CA PRO A 340 -20.07 39.20 5.60
C PRO A 340 -21.02 38.78 4.46
N ARG A 341 -20.63 38.90 3.19
CA ARG A 341 -21.56 38.79 2.04
C ARG A 341 -21.75 37.35 1.49
N ASP A 342 -20.80 36.43 1.70
CA ASP A 342 -20.76 35.17 0.92
C ASP A 342 -21.11 33.88 1.70
N GLY A 343 -21.26 33.95 3.03
CA GLY A 343 -21.46 32.78 3.89
C GLY A 343 -22.80 32.02 3.73
N PRO A 344 -23.97 32.68 3.61
CA PRO A 344 -25.27 31.98 3.57
C PRO A 344 -25.53 31.18 2.28
N ALA A 345 -25.10 31.68 1.13
CA ALA A 345 -25.38 31.08 -0.17
C ALA A 345 -24.71 29.70 -0.36
N PHE A 346 -23.52 29.50 0.22
CA PHE A 346 -22.77 28.25 0.13
C PHE A 346 -23.42 27.09 0.88
N PHE A 347 -23.90 27.32 2.11
CA PHE A 347 -24.56 26.27 2.89
C PHE A 347 -25.86 25.81 2.25
N ASP A 348 -26.59 26.72 1.62
CA ASP A 348 -27.82 26.40 0.89
C ASP A 348 -27.52 25.60 -0.39
N ALA A 349 -26.43 25.89 -1.10
CA ALA A 349 -26.01 25.15 -2.29
C ALA A 349 -25.49 23.74 -1.96
N LEU A 350 -24.69 23.60 -0.88
CA LEU A 350 -24.22 22.29 -0.38
C LEU A 350 -25.39 21.44 0.10
N ARG A 351 -26.31 22.06 0.85
CA ARG A 351 -27.57 21.43 1.25
C ARG A 351 -28.36 20.96 0.03
N ALA A 352 -28.53 21.82 -0.99
CA ALA A 352 -29.25 21.47 -2.22
C ALA A 352 -28.62 20.24 -2.90
N CYS A 353 -27.30 20.19 -3.07
CA CYS A 353 -26.61 19.04 -3.67
C CYS A 353 -26.84 17.73 -2.91
N PHE A 354 -26.78 17.76 -1.57
CA PHE A 354 -27.05 16.56 -0.77
C PHE A 354 -28.51 16.14 -0.83
N LEU A 355 -29.45 17.10 -0.82
CA LEU A 355 -30.88 16.83 -0.96
C LEU A 355 -31.20 16.23 -2.34
N GLU A 356 -30.62 16.76 -3.42
CA GLU A 356 -30.71 16.22 -4.78
C GLU A 356 -30.07 14.82 -4.87
N GLY A 357 -28.99 14.58 -4.13
CA GLY A 357 -28.38 13.26 -3.94
C GLY A 357 -29.21 12.27 -3.11
N GLY A 358 -30.41 12.64 -2.67
CA GLY A 358 -31.35 11.79 -1.92
C GLY A 358 -31.22 11.89 -0.39
N MET A 359 -30.45 12.84 0.13
CA MET A 359 -30.41 13.10 1.57
C MET A 359 -31.72 13.73 2.02
N ARG A 360 -32.27 13.29 3.16
CA ARG A 360 -33.43 13.92 3.77
C ARG A 360 -33.00 15.15 4.55
N VAL A 361 -33.89 16.13 4.72
CA VAL A 361 -33.64 17.31 5.56
C VAL A 361 -33.21 16.93 6.99
N GLN A 362 -33.74 15.82 7.51
CA GLN A 362 -33.32 15.27 8.80
C GLN A 362 -31.87 14.79 8.80
N GLY A 363 -31.41 14.14 7.72
CA GLY A 363 -30.02 13.72 7.54
C GLY A 363 -29.06 14.91 7.50
N TRP A 364 -29.45 15.96 6.78
CA TRP A 364 -28.70 17.22 6.74
C TRP A 364 -28.58 17.88 8.13
N ARG A 365 -29.70 18.00 8.84
CA ARG A 365 -29.73 18.52 10.23
C ARG A 365 -28.88 17.67 11.18
N PHE A 366 -28.88 16.35 11.00
CA PHE A 366 -28.03 15.46 11.77
C PHE A 366 -26.55 15.74 11.51
N LEU A 367 -26.10 15.86 10.26
CA LEU A 367 -24.71 16.18 9.93
C LEU A 367 -24.22 17.48 10.57
N ILE A 368 -25.02 18.56 10.49
CA ILE A 368 -24.69 19.86 11.10
C ILE A 368 -24.55 19.72 12.62
N LYS A 369 -25.43 18.96 13.27
CA LYS A 369 -25.39 18.75 14.72
C LYS A 369 -24.17 17.95 15.20
N GLN A 370 -23.51 17.21 14.30
CA GLN A 370 -22.31 16.41 14.60
C GLN A 370 -21.01 17.18 14.28
N ASP A 371 -21.01 18.51 14.37
CA ASP A 371 -19.85 19.38 14.10
C ASP A 371 -19.18 19.11 12.73
N ASN A 372 -19.97 18.68 11.74
CA ASN A 372 -19.48 18.27 10.42
C ASN A 372 -18.37 17.21 10.45
N ALA A 373 -18.14 16.51 11.56
CA ALA A 373 -17.07 15.53 11.70
C ALA A 373 -17.23 14.36 10.72
N VAL A 374 -18.48 13.93 10.54
CA VAL A 374 -18.87 12.92 9.55
C VAL A 374 -18.64 13.43 8.14
N LEU A 375 -19.05 14.67 7.87
CA LEU A 375 -18.84 15.27 6.56
C LEU A 375 -17.34 15.31 6.23
N ARG A 376 -16.49 15.76 7.16
CA ARG A 376 -15.01 15.72 7.03
C ARG A 376 -14.47 14.33 6.73
N ALA A 377 -14.88 13.32 7.50
CA ALA A 377 -14.45 11.94 7.29
C ALA A 377 -14.83 11.40 5.89
N ILE A 378 -15.97 11.80 5.35
CA ILE A 378 -16.37 11.41 3.98
C ILE A 378 -15.68 12.23 2.91
N LEU A 379 -15.43 13.51 3.17
CA LEU A 379 -14.70 14.37 2.23
C LEU A 379 -13.27 13.84 1.96
N GLN A 380 -12.69 13.05 2.87
CA GLN A 380 -11.39 12.39 2.67
C GLN A 380 -11.39 11.33 1.56
N PHE A 381 -12.57 10.82 1.15
CA PHE A 381 -12.72 9.81 0.10
C PHE A 381 -13.13 10.43 -1.26
N PHE A 382 -12.81 11.70 -1.50
CA PHE A 382 -13.21 12.41 -2.73
C PHE A 382 -12.41 12.02 -3.97
N PRO A 383 -13.07 11.99 -5.16
CA PRO A 383 -14.46 12.32 -5.39
C PRO A 383 -15.36 11.10 -5.10
N PRO A 384 -16.45 11.24 -4.34
CA PRO A 384 -17.43 10.19 -4.25
C PRO A 384 -18.13 10.15 -5.61
N SER A 385 -18.01 9.03 -6.34
CA SER A 385 -18.85 8.77 -7.51
C SER A 385 -20.34 9.01 -7.17
N ALA A 386 -21.19 9.30 -8.15
CA ALA A 386 -22.64 9.45 -7.90
C ALA A 386 -23.25 8.22 -7.17
N ARG A 387 -22.64 7.04 -7.35
CA ARG A 387 -22.97 5.83 -6.59
C ARG A 387 -22.57 5.94 -5.11
N ILE A 388 -21.35 6.41 -4.83
CA ILE A 388 -20.85 6.66 -3.47
C ILE A 388 -21.67 7.76 -2.78
N LEU A 389 -22.00 8.85 -3.49
CA LEU A 389 -22.88 9.89 -2.95
C LEU A 389 -24.26 9.35 -2.60
N ARG A 390 -24.90 8.55 -3.46
CA ARG A 390 -26.20 7.92 -3.16
C ARG A 390 -26.13 6.92 -2.00
N GLY A 391 -25.09 6.09 -1.96
CA GLY A 391 -24.86 5.18 -0.83
C GLY A 391 -24.62 5.94 0.48
N PHE A 392 -23.91 7.06 0.39
CA PHE A 392 -23.62 7.94 1.51
C PHE A 392 -24.86 8.69 2.01
N THR A 393 -25.64 9.33 1.13
CA THR A 393 -26.87 10.01 1.52
C THR A 393 -27.85 9.04 2.17
N HIS A 394 -27.93 7.80 1.63
CA HIS A 394 -28.67 6.71 2.24
C HIS A 394 -28.14 6.34 3.63
N PHE A 395 -26.81 6.16 3.79
CA PHE A 395 -26.18 5.89 5.07
C PHE A 395 -26.42 7.00 6.11
N ILE A 396 -26.31 8.27 5.72
CA ILE A 396 -26.60 9.41 6.61
C ILE A 396 -28.07 9.44 7.00
N ASN A 397 -28.99 9.14 6.08
CA ASN A 397 -30.40 9.01 6.41
C ASN A 397 -30.64 7.89 7.43
N LEU A 398 -29.94 6.76 7.31
CA LEU A 398 -30.00 5.66 8.26
C LEU A 398 -29.42 6.06 9.63
N LEU A 399 -28.29 6.75 9.68
CA LEU A 399 -27.71 7.28 10.92
C LEU A 399 -28.65 8.29 11.59
N ALA A 400 -29.15 9.26 10.82
CA ALA A 400 -30.06 10.28 11.33
C ALA A 400 -31.38 9.69 11.85
N GLY A 401 -31.91 8.65 11.20
CA GLY A 401 -33.06 7.90 11.69
C GLY A 401 -32.75 7.08 12.95
N SER A 402 -31.52 6.58 13.08
CA SER A 402 -31.08 5.70 14.17
C SER A 402 -30.63 6.44 15.43
N LEU A 403 -30.04 7.63 15.28
CA LEU A 403 -29.22 8.31 16.30
C LEU A 403 -29.65 9.76 16.55
N GLN A 404 -30.92 10.10 16.34
CA GLN A 404 -31.45 11.48 16.29
C GLN A 404 -30.89 12.48 17.34
N HIS A 405 -30.54 12.00 18.54
CA HIS A 405 -30.03 12.81 19.65
C HIS A 405 -28.69 12.30 20.22
N GLU A 406 -28.07 11.31 19.58
CA GLU A 406 -26.86 10.68 20.09
C GLU A 406 -25.61 11.29 19.44
N PRO A 407 -24.58 11.61 20.23
CA PRO A 407 -23.30 12.04 19.69
C PRO A 407 -22.66 10.88 18.94
N LEU A 408 -22.12 11.16 17.76
CA LEU A 408 -21.47 10.15 16.95
C LEU A 408 -19.98 10.09 17.27
N THR A 409 -19.50 8.92 17.65
CA THR A 409 -18.06 8.67 17.82
C THR A 409 -17.44 8.39 16.45
N ILE A 410 -16.54 9.27 15.99
CA ILE A 410 -15.86 9.15 14.68
C ILE A 410 -15.20 7.77 14.50
N ALA A 411 -14.53 7.26 15.53
CA ALA A 411 -13.85 5.96 15.51
C ALA A 411 -14.79 4.79 15.17
N ARG A 412 -16.08 4.90 15.49
CA ARG A 412 -17.09 3.87 15.21
C ARG A 412 -17.76 4.01 13.84
N CYS A 413 -17.55 5.12 13.14
CA CYS A 413 -18.19 5.38 11.85
C CYS A 413 -17.71 4.43 10.75
N GLN A 414 -16.41 4.12 10.73
CA GLN A 414 -15.84 3.25 9.72
C GLN A 414 -16.31 1.78 9.85
N PRO A 415 -16.32 1.17 11.06
CA PRO A 415 -16.96 -0.14 11.27
C PRO A 415 -18.46 -0.13 10.94
N ALA A 416 -19.17 0.93 11.34
CA ALA A 416 -20.59 1.10 11.08
C ALA A 416 -20.91 1.15 9.58
N LEU A 417 -20.17 1.96 8.82
CA LEU A 417 -20.34 2.09 7.37
C LEU A 417 -20.13 0.75 6.66
N ARG A 418 -19.00 0.07 6.94
CA ARG A 418 -18.68 -1.23 6.33
C ARG A 418 -19.73 -2.30 6.65
N GLY A 419 -20.22 -2.33 7.89
CA GLY A 419 -21.27 -3.26 8.29
C GLY A 419 -22.58 -3.00 7.56
N VAL A 420 -22.99 -1.73 7.43
CA VAL A 420 -24.20 -1.34 6.68
C VAL A 420 -24.08 -1.67 5.20
N GLU A 421 -22.95 -1.34 4.56
CA GLU A 421 -22.71 -1.69 3.15
C GLU A 421 -22.87 -3.19 2.93
N ARG A 422 -22.27 -4.04 3.78
CA ARG A 422 -22.43 -5.49 3.69
C ARG A 422 -23.87 -5.94 3.86
N ILE A 423 -24.58 -5.41 4.87
CA ILE A 423 -25.99 -5.75 5.11
C ILE A 423 -26.84 -5.37 3.90
N LEU A 424 -26.61 -4.22 3.26
CA LEU A 424 -27.42 -3.73 2.13
C LEU A 424 -27.06 -4.41 0.80
N ASP A 425 -25.77 -4.64 0.53
CA ASP A 425 -25.29 -5.20 -0.73
C ASP A 425 -25.47 -6.72 -0.81
N ARG A 426 -25.21 -7.47 0.26
CA ARG A 426 -25.28 -8.93 0.24
C ARG A 426 -26.72 -9.46 0.27
N THR A 427 -27.68 -8.61 0.64
CA THR A 427 -29.11 -8.97 0.69
C THR A 427 -29.89 -8.60 -0.58
N ARG A 428 -29.21 -8.33 -1.71
CA ARG A 428 -29.86 -8.13 -3.02
C ARG A 428 -30.74 -9.34 -3.36
N GLY A 429 -32.06 -9.20 -3.17
CA GLY A 429 -33.05 -10.29 -3.25
C GLY A 429 -34.06 -10.32 -2.09
N ARG A 430 -33.81 -9.62 -0.98
CA ARG A 430 -34.74 -9.47 0.15
C ARG A 430 -35.54 -8.16 0.10
N PRO A 431 -36.73 -8.07 0.75
CA PRO A 431 -37.51 -6.84 0.82
C PRO A 431 -36.70 -5.67 1.40
N GLU A 432 -36.70 -4.53 0.71
CA GLU A 432 -35.91 -3.34 1.08
C GLU A 432 -36.15 -2.86 2.52
N ALA A 433 -37.42 -2.83 2.96
CA ALA A 433 -37.77 -2.41 4.32
C ALA A 433 -37.10 -3.27 5.41
N MET A 434 -36.95 -4.57 5.17
CA MET A 434 -36.27 -5.47 6.11
C MET A 434 -34.76 -5.21 6.15
N ARG A 435 -34.15 -4.95 5.00
CA ARG A 435 -32.71 -4.63 4.89
C ARG A 435 -32.38 -3.35 5.65
N GLU A 436 -33.19 -2.31 5.44
CA GLU A 436 -33.03 -1.04 6.15
C GLU A 436 -33.22 -1.18 7.65
N GLU A 437 -34.24 -1.93 8.12
CA GLU A 437 -34.47 -2.09 9.56
C GLU A 437 -33.34 -2.88 10.24
N ASN A 438 -32.81 -3.92 9.58
CA ASN A 438 -31.65 -4.64 10.08
C ASN A 438 -30.40 -3.75 10.15
N ALA A 439 -30.17 -2.90 9.14
CA ALA A 439 -29.10 -1.90 9.18
C ALA A 439 -29.30 -0.89 10.32
N ARG A 440 -30.52 -0.42 10.58
CA ARG A 440 -30.83 0.48 11.71
C ARG A 440 -30.62 -0.19 13.07
N ILE A 441 -30.99 -1.46 13.21
CA ILE A 441 -30.76 -2.22 14.45
C ILE A 441 -29.25 -2.37 14.69
N PHE A 442 -28.49 -2.76 13.67
CA PHE A 442 -27.03 -2.84 13.72
C PHE A 442 -26.40 -1.50 14.15
N LEU A 443 -26.77 -0.40 13.49
CA LEU A 443 -26.26 0.94 13.81
C LEU A 443 -26.58 1.36 15.24
N ARG A 444 -27.84 1.22 15.67
CA ARG A 444 -28.24 1.57 17.05
C ARG A 444 -27.48 0.74 18.08
N ALA A 445 -27.33 -0.56 17.84
CA ALA A 445 -26.63 -1.44 18.76
C ALA A 445 -25.14 -1.06 18.88
N LEU A 446 -24.46 -0.87 17.75
CA LEU A 446 -23.03 -0.55 17.69
C LEU A 446 -22.73 0.83 18.30
N VAL A 447 -23.50 1.85 17.96
CA VAL A 447 -23.23 3.22 18.43
C VAL A 447 -23.56 3.39 19.91
N ARG A 448 -24.59 2.70 20.43
CA ARG A 448 -24.95 2.73 21.86
C ARG A 448 -24.11 1.80 22.73
N ALA A 449 -23.24 0.98 22.14
CA ALA A 449 -22.44 0.03 22.88
C ALA A 449 -21.54 0.76 23.89
N ARG A 450 -21.53 0.28 25.13
CA ARG A 450 -20.55 0.70 26.15
C ARG A 450 -19.42 -0.31 26.11
N LEU A 451 -18.30 0.09 25.52
CA LEU A 451 -17.16 -0.77 25.24
C LEU A 451 -15.96 -0.34 26.09
N SER A 452 -15.20 -1.31 26.59
CA SER A 452 -13.87 -1.05 27.13
C SER A 452 -12.90 -0.64 26.01
N PRO A 453 -11.74 -0.04 26.31
CA PRO A 453 -10.73 0.27 25.29
C PRO A 453 -10.30 -0.94 24.46
N GLU A 454 -10.20 -2.11 25.09
CA GLU A 454 -9.91 -3.38 24.41
C GLU A 454 -11.03 -3.79 23.44
N GLN A 455 -12.29 -3.62 23.84
CA GLN A 455 -13.44 -3.91 22.98
C GLN A 455 -13.55 -2.92 21.81
N GLU A 456 -13.20 -1.65 22.02
CA GLU A 456 -13.15 -0.63 20.95
C GLU A 456 -12.09 -0.97 19.90
N ALA A 457 -10.91 -1.43 20.32
CA ALA A 457 -9.87 -1.88 19.40
C ALA A 457 -10.35 -3.04 18.50
N ASN A 458 -11.29 -3.84 18.99
CA ASN A 458 -11.81 -5.03 18.32
C ASN A 458 -13.10 -4.77 17.53
N LEU A 459 -13.64 -3.55 17.61
CA LEU A 459 -14.98 -3.23 17.11
C LEU A 459 -15.10 -3.46 15.60
N ALA A 460 -14.04 -3.21 14.83
CA ALA A 460 -14.06 -3.45 13.38
C ALA A 460 -14.28 -4.93 13.02
N HIS A 461 -13.68 -5.85 13.78
CA HIS A 461 -13.86 -7.29 13.61
C HIS A 461 -15.23 -7.74 14.10
N GLU A 462 -15.65 -7.32 15.30
CA GLU A 462 -16.99 -7.66 15.81
C GLU A 462 -18.10 -7.13 14.88
N ALA A 463 -17.92 -5.93 14.33
CA ALA A 463 -18.83 -5.35 13.34
C ALA A 463 -18.92 -6.16 12.06
N GLN A 464 -17.83 -6.77 11.64
CA GLN A 464 -17.84 -7.69 10.52
C GLN A 464 -18.67 -8.93 10.82
N ASP A 465 -18.36 -9.65 11.90
CA ASP A 465 -19.03 -10.91 12.23
C ASP A 465 -20.52 -10.67 12.50
N VAL A 466 -20.86 -9.62 13.26
CA VAL A 466 -22.25 -9.24 13.51
C VAL A 466 -22.96 -8.87 12.21
N SER A 467 -22.31 -8.16 11.27
CA SER A 467 -22.93 -7.86 9.98
C SER A 467 -23.23 -9.11 9.16
N ASP A 468 -22.36 -10.13 9.21
CA ASP A 468 -22.56 -11.42 8.53
C ASP A 468 -23.70 -12.23 9.18
N PHE A 469 -23.78 -12.23 10.51
CA PHE A 469 -24.90 -12.80 11.26
C PHE A 469 -26.23 -12.12 10.93
N VAL A 470 -26.28 -10.78 10.99
CA VAL A 470 -27.48 -9.97 10.69
C VAL A 470 -27.92 -10.17 9.24
N TYR A 471 -26.95 -10.33 8.32
CA TYR A 471 -27.21 -10.71 6.94
C TYR A 471 -27.89 -12.08 6.84
N ALA A 472 -27.32 -13.10 7.46
CA ALA A 472 -27.79 -14.47 7.31
C ALA A 472 -29.20 -14.68 7.89
N HIS A 473 -29.56 -13.95 8.95
CA HIS A 473 -30.84 -14.12 9.64
C HIS A 473 -31.99 -13.33 8.99
N THR A 474 -33.16 -13.97 8.91
CA THR A 474 -34.38 -13.42 8.30
C THR A 474 -35.32 -12.75 9.31
N ALA A 475 -35.09 -12.92 10.62
CA ALA A 475 -35.93 -12.36 11.67
C ALA A 475 -35.51 -10.94 12.09
N VAL A 476 -36.50 -10.07 12.34
CA VAL A 476 -36.28 -8.71 12.86
C VAL A 476 -35.67 -8.78 14.26
N LEU A 477 -34.45 -8.27 14.42
CA LEU A 477 -33.67 -8.30 15.66
C LEU A 477 -34.08 -7.18 16.65
N LYS A 478 -35.38 -6.89 16.76
CA LYS A 478 -35.90 -5.75 17.52
C LYS A 478 -35.44 -5.83 18.99
N GLY A 479 -34.87 -4.73 19.50
CA GLY A 479 -34.40 -4.64 20.89
C GLY A 479 -33.04 -5.31 21.16
N ALA A 480 -32.34 -5.80 20.14
CA ALA A 480 -31.01 -6.38 20.32
C ALA A 480 -29.98 -5.33 20.78
N THR A 481 -29.23 -5.65 21.83
CA THR A 481 -28.05 -4.89 22.26
C THR A 481 -26.81 -5.40 21.52
N TRP A 482 -25.72 -4.60 21.48
CA TRP A 482 -24.45 -5.03 20.88
C TRP A 482 -23.97 -6.38 21.43
N ALA A 483 -23.93 -6.50 22.76
CA ALA A 483 -23.55 -7.74 23.43
C ALA A 483 -24.44 -8.93 23.04
N SER A 484 -25.75 -8.72 22.86
CA SER A 484 -26.64 -9.77 22.38
C SER A 484 -26.38 -10.15 20.93
N LEU A 485 -26.02 -9.20 20.07
CA LEU A 485 -25.69 -9.47 18.67
C LEU A 485 -24.36 -10.24 18.57
N CYS A 486 -23.33 -9.84 19.29
CA CYS A 486 -22.05 -10.55 19.32
C CYS A 486 -22.24 -12.00 19.77
N ARG A 487 -22.95 -12.26 20.88
CA ARG A 487 -23.20 -13.63 21.36
C ARG A 487 -23.94 -14.50 20.33
N ARG A 488 -24.94 -13.94 19.65
CA ARG A 488 -25.72 -14.68 18.64
C ARG A 488 -24.92 -14.91 17.37
N SER A 489 -24.10 -13.94 16.98
CA SER A 489 -23.13 -14.06 15.90
C SER A 489 -22.13 -15.18 16.18
N ASP A 490 -21.53 -15.20 17.38
CA ASP A 490 -20.56 -16.23 17.78
C ASP A 490 -21.19 -17.63 17.74
N ALA A 491 -22.40 -17.77 18.29
CA ALA A 491 -23.12 -19.05 18.28
C ALA A 491 -23.45 -19.52 16.86
N TRP A 492 -23.86 -18.61 15.98
CA TRP A 492 -24.15 -18.92 14.58
C TRP A 492 -22.90 -19.32 13.79
N HIS A 493 -21.80 -18.57 13.90
CA HIS A 493 -20.54 -18.92 13.25
C HIS A 493 -20.01 -20.27 13.73
N ARG A 494 -20.10 -20.58 15.03
CA ARG A 494 -19.74 -21.90 15.57
C ARG A 494 -20.61 -23.01 14.99
N ALA A 495 -21.93 -22.79 14.84
CA ALA A 495 -22.82 -23.76 14.23
C ALA A 495 -22.48 -24.02 12.75
N LEU A 496 -22.05 -23.00 12.01
CA LEU A 496 -21.57 -23.17 10.62
C LEU A 496 -20.33 -24.06 10.54
N LEU A 497 -19.41 -23.95 11.50
CA LEU A 497 -18.22 -24.81 11.55
C LEU A 497 -18.59 -26.29 11.75
N ILE A 498 -19.59 -26.59 12.58
CA ILE A 498 -20.08 -27.96 12.81
C ILE A 498 -20.69 -28.57 11.53
N GLY A 499 -21.23 -27.73 10.64
CA GLY A 499 -21.83 -28.14 9.37
C GLY A 499 -20.84 -28.37 8.23
N VAL A 500 -19.53 -28.13 8.42
CA VAL A 500 -18.52 -28.38 7.40
C VAL A 500 -18.37 -29.87 7.19
N ASP A 501 -18.67 -30.33 5.96
CA ASP A 501 -18.43 -31.70 5.53
C ASP A 501 -16.92 -32.03 5.66
N PRO A 502 -16.51 -32.97 6.53
CA PRO A 502 -15.11 -33.32 6.71
C PRO A 502 -14.41 -33.76 5.42
N ALA A 503 -15.18 -34.30 4.46
CA ALA A 503 -14.65 -34.71 3.16
C ALA A 503 -14.30 -33.53 2.23
N LYS A 504 -14.81 -32.33 2.54
CA LYS A 504 -14.58 -31.10 1.77
C LYS A 504 -13.63 -30.12 2.47
N ASP A 505 -13.21 -30.43 3.70
CA ASP A 505 -12.25 -29.60 4.44
C ASP A 505 -10.85 -29.74 3.85
N LEU A 506 -10.19 -28.60 3.62
CA LEU A 506 -8.82 -28.59 3.11
C LEU A 506 -7.87 -29.06 4.21
N ARG A 507 -7.01 -30.03 3.91
CA ARG A 507 -6.06 -30.63 4.87
C ARG A 507 -4.66 -30.65 4.29
N TRP A 508 -3.66 -30.48 5.16
CA TRP A 508 -2.24 -30.63 4.83
C TRP A 508 -1.52 -31.41 5.92
N ALA A 509 -0.36 -31.98 5.59
CA ALA A 509 0.42 -32.72 6.57
C ALA A 509 1.07 -31.76 7.58
N ALA A 510 0.78 -31.97 8.86
CA ALA A 510 1.48 -31.31 9.96
C ALA A 510 2.88 -31.91 10.14
N LEU A 511 3.92 -31.10 9.99
CA LEU A 511 5.31 -31.53 10.19
C LEU A 511 5.77 -31.33 11.62
N LEU A 512 5.12 -30.42 12.34
CA LEU A 512 5.34 -30.16 13.76
C LEU A 512 3.98 -30.10 14.48
N PRO A 513 3.23 -31.22 14.57
CA PRO A 513 1.86 -31.22 15.08
C PRO A 513 1.73 -30.58 16.47
N ARG A 514 2.74 -30.82 17.33
CA ARG A 514 2.86 -30.25 18.66
C ARG A 514 4.32 -29.96 18.98
N TYR A 515 4.60 -28.83 19.62
CA TYR A 515 5.95 -28.47 20.08
C TYR A 515 5.90 -27.74 21.43
N GLN A 516 6.59 -28.28 22.44
CA GLN A 516 6.71 -27.65 23.75
C GLN A 516 7.87 -26.65 23.75
N SER A 517 7.61 -25.43 24.18
CA SER A 517 8.61 -24.40 24.40
C SER A 517 8.35 -23.68 25.72
N GLY A 518 9.11 -24.04 26.75
CA GLY A 518 8.94 -23.51 28.10
C GLY A 518 7.52 -23.71 28.63
N ALA A 519 6.86 -22.61 29.00
CA ALA A 519 5.47 -22.61 29.50
C ALA A 519 4.40 -22.68 28.39
N TYR A 520 4.80 -22.80 27.12
CA TYR A 520 3.90 -22.74 25.97
C TYR A 520 3.97 -24.02 25.13
N VAL A 521 2.84 -24.33 24.49
CA VAL A 521 2.72 -25.40 23.49
C VAL A 521 2.26 -24.79 22.19
N ALA A 522 3.01 -25.01 21.12
CA ALA A 522 2.57 -24.72 19.76
C ALA A 522 1.84 -25.94 19.19
N VAL A 523 0.68 -25.71 18.58
CA VAL A 523 -0.11 -26.73 17.87
C VAL A 523 -0.26 -26.28 16.42
N GLU A 524 0.25 -27.08 15.47
CA GLU A 524 0.08 -26.80 14.04
C GLU A 524 -1.39 -26.96 13.65
N LEU A 525 -1.94 -25.96 12.97
CA LEU A 525 -3.31 -26.00 12.45
C LEU A 525 -3.25 -26.62 11.05
N ASP A 526 -3.70 -27.86 10.93
CA ASP A 526 -3.45 -28.72 9.77
C ASP A 526 -4.64 -28.87 8.81
N CYS A 527 -5.73 -28.15 9.08
CA CYS A 527 -6.89 -28.11 8.23
C CYS A 527 -7.65 -26.78 8.29
N GLY A 528 -8.51 -26.56 7.29
CA GLY A 528 -9.35 -25.36 7.18
C GLY A 528 -10.27 -25.17 8.38
N TYR A 529 -10.85 -26.26 8.91
CA TYR A 529 -11.66 -26.21 10.12
C TYR A 529 -10.89 -25.65 11.33
N LEU A 530 -9.66 -26.13 11.59
CA LEU A 530 -8.85 -25.68 12.73
C LEU A 530 -8.41 -24.21 12.57
N LEU A 531 -8.10 -23.77 11.35
CA LEU A 531 -7.85 -22.35 11.07
C LEU A 531 -9.08 -21.48 11.34
N ALA A 532 -10.26 -21.94 10.92
CA ALA A 532 -11.50 -21.21 11.13
C ALA A 532 -11.87 -21.14 12.62
N GLU A 533 -11.67 -22.23 13.37
CA GLU A 533 -11.85 -22.27 14.82
C GLU A 533 -10.89 -21.31 15.54
N GLU A 534 -9.61 -21.32 15.17
CA GLU A 534 -8.62 -20.38 15.71
C GLU A 534 -9.00 -18.93 15.39
N GLY A 535 -9.40 -18.66 14.15
CA GLY A 535 -9.83 -17.33 13.71
C GLY A 535 -11.03 -16.79 14.48
N LEU A 536 -12.01 -17.65 14.81
CA LEU A 536 -13.15 -17.27 15.64
C LEU A 536 -12.74 -17.02 17.10
N GLU A 537 -11.97 -17.93 17.70
CA GLU A 537 -11.60 -17.81 19.12
C GLU A 537 -10.65 -16.62 19.37
N GLN A 538 -9.70 -16.42 18.47
CA GLN A 538 -8.73 -15.33 18.52
C GLN A 538 -9.19 -14.07 17.78
N ARG A 539 -10.36 -14.07 17.13
CA ARG A 539 -10.95 -12.89 16.46
C ARG A 539 -10.03 -12.23 15.41
N HIS A 540 -9.37 -13.04 14.59
CA HIS A 540 -8.52 -12.54 13.49
C HIS A 540 -8.65 -13.39 12.23
N CYS A 541 -8.20 -12.85 11.10
CA CYS A 541 -8.49 -13.35 9.75
C CYS A 541 -7.78 -14.67 9.36
N ILE A 542 -7.27 -15.45 10.31
CA ILE A 542 -6.46 -16.64 9.98
C ILE A 542 -7.30 -17.76 9.32
N GLY A 543 -8.63 -17.74 9.53
CA GLY A 543 -9.56 -18.67 8.87
C GLY A 543 -9.50 -18.63 7.35
N SER A 544 -9.07 -17.52 6.72
CA SER A 544 -8.93 -17.43 5.27
C SER A 544 -7.62 -18.01 4.71
N TYR A 545 -6.73 -18.54 5.57
CA TYR A 545 -5.39 -18.96 5.18
C TYR A 545 -5.31 -20.42 4.68
N ALA A 546 -6.44 -21.14 4.64
CA ALA A 546 -6.48 -22.56 4.28
C ALA A 546 -5.80 -22.86 2.93
N ASN A 547 -6.02 -22.03 1.90
CA ASN A 547 -5.38 -22.21 0.59
C ASN A 547 -3.86 -21.98 0.63
N ALA A 548 -3.38 -21.01 1.41
CA ALA A 548 -1.96 -20.72 1.56
C ALA A 548 -1.23 -21.82 2.35
N CYS A 549 -1.91 -22.44 3.32
CA CYS A 549 -1.37 -23.57 4.06
C CYS A 549 -1.36 -24.85 3.21
N ALA A 550 -2.45 -25.10 2.47
CA ALA A 550 -2.56 -26.21 1.53
C ALA A 550 -1.52 -26.16 0.39
N SER A 551 -1.12 -24.96 -0.05
CA SER A 551 -0.08 -24.82 -1.08
C SER A 551 1.34 -25.13 -0.59
N GLY A 552 1.54 -25.30 0.72
CA GLY A 552 2.85 -25.62 1.30
C GLY A 552 3.76 -24.42 1.56
N GLY A 553 3.35 -23.20 1.21
CA GLY A 553 4.14 -21.98 1.40
C GLY A 553 4.05 -21.38 2.81
N THR A 554 2.98 -21.69 3.54
CA THR A 554 2.66 -21.12 4.85
C THR A 554 2.29 -22.21 5.85
N ARG A 555 2.59 -22.00 7.13
CA ARG A 555 2.01 -22.75 8.26
C ARG A 555 1.57 -21.83 9.37
N VAL A 556 0.61 -22.31 10.13
CA VAL A 556 0.01 -21.58 11.22
C VAL A 556 0.04 -22.45 12.47
N PHE A 557 0.45 -21.85 13.58
CA PHE A 557 0.49 -22.48 14.90
C PHE A 557 -0.39 -21.72 15.88
N SER A 558 -1.20 -22.44 16.65
CA SER A 558 -1.85 -21.93 17.84
C SER A 558 -0.90 -22.09 19.03
N LEU A 559 -0.46 -20.98 19.62
CA LEU A 559 0.35 -20.98 20.84
C LEU A 559 -0.58 -21.00 22.05
N ARG A 560 -0.39 -21.99 22.93
CA ARG A 560 -1.28 -22.28 24.07
C ARG A 560 -0.48 -22.37 25.37
N GLN A 561 -1.08 -21.94 26.47
CA GLN A 561 -0.42 -21.93 27.77
C GLN A 561 -0.45 -23.32 28.43
N GLY A 562 0.71 -23.83 28.81
CA GLY A 562 0.89 -25.09 29.55
C GLY A 562 0.74 -26.34 28.69
N THR A 563 -0.45 -26.58 28.14
CA THR A 563 -0.77 -27.80 27.38
C THR A 563 -1.41 -27.48 26.02
N ALA A 564 -1.53 -28.49 25.15
CA ALA A 564 -2.22 -28.33 23.87
C ALA A 564 -3.72 -28.03 24.01
N GLN A 565 -4.34 -28.29 25.16
CA GLN A 565 -5.72 -27.94 25.48
C GLN A 565 -5.80 -26.65 26.32
N GLY A 566 -4.65 -26.06 26.64
CA GLY A 566 -4.55 -24.83 27.40
C GLY A 566 -5.12 -23.63 26.67
N ARG A 567 -5.24 -22.51 27.40
CA ARG A 567 -5.73 -21.25 26.86
C ARG A 567 -4.85 -20.80 25.69
N ARG A 568 -5.48 -20.50 24.56
CA ARG A 568 -4.80 -19.90 23.40
C ARG A 568 -4.32 -18.49 23.76
N VAL A 569 -3.05 -18.21 23.50
CA VAL A 569 -2.39 -16.94 23.86
C VAL A 569 -1.98 -16.12 22.64
N ALA A 570 -1.62 -16.79 21.54
CA ALA A 570 -1.30 -16.15 20.27
C ALA A 570 -1.41 -17.14 19.11
N THR A 571 -1.47 -16.60 17.91
CA THR A 571 -1.36 -17.34 16.65
C THR A 571 -0.08 -16.91 15.95
N LEU A 572 0.73 -17.87 15.54
CA LEU A 572 1.99 -17.69 14.82
C LEU A 572 1.82 -18.12 13.38
N GLU A 573 2.16 -17.24 12.44
CA GLU A 573 2.30 -17.56 11.03
C GLU A 573 3.78 -17.66 10.67
N VAL A 574 4.14 -18.77 10.03
CA VAL A 574 5.47 -18.98 9.44
C VAL A 574 5.34 -19.18 7.94
N GLN A 575 6.28 -18.61 7.19
CA GLN A 575 6.29 -18.69 5.74
C GLN A 575 7.68 -19.11 5.24
N ARG A 576 7.69 -19.79 4.11
CA ARG A 576 8.92 -20.13 3.41
C ARG A 576 9.45 -18.92 2.64
N GLY A 577 10.66 -18.48 2.97
CA GLY A 577 11.41 -17.45 2.27
C GLY A 577 11.97 -17.93 0.94
N HIS A 578 12.58 -17.00 0.21
CA HIS A 578 13.15 -17.22 -1.12
C HIS A 578 14.47 -17.99 -1.09
N ASP A 579 15.18 -17.90 0.02
CA ASP A 579 16.31 -18.75 0.40
C ASP A 579 15.88 -20.21 0.70
N GLY A 580 14.57 -20.46 0.75
CA GLY A 580 13.99 -21.75 1.07
C GLY A 580 13.87 -22.01 2.58
N ASP A 581 14.35 -21.09 3.42
CA ASP A 581 14.26 -21.15 4.88
C ASP A 581 12.90 -20.65 5.38
N TRP A 582 12.52 -21.11 6.57
CA TRP A 582 11.25 -20.74 7.18
C TRP A 582 11.47 -19.61 8.18
N HIS A 583 10.66 -18.56 8.06
CA HIS A 583 10.72 -17.40 8.95
C HIS A 583 9.35 -17.09 9.54
N MET A 584 9.36 -16.46 10.71
CA MET A 584 8.15 -15.88 11.29
C MET A 584 7.73 -14.68 10.46
N VAL A 585 6.50 -14.70 9.95
CA VAL A 585 5.91 -13.53 9.27
C VAL A 585 5.21 -12.66 10.29
N GLN A 586 4.42 -13.29 11.17
CA GLN A 586 3.71 -12.57 12.22
C GLN A 586 3.37 -13.47 13.39
N ILE A 587 3.26 -12.83 14.55
CA ILE A 587 2.64 -13.37 15.76
C ILE A 587 1.61 -12.36 16.27
N ARG A 588 0.38 -12.83 16.48
CA ARG A 588 -0.75 -12.00 16.90
C ARG A 588 -1.48 -12.62 18.07
N GLY A 589 -1.79 -11.80 19.08
CA GLY A 589 -2.73 -12.15 20.13
C GLY A 589 -4.18 -12.02 19.67
N LYS A 590 -5.10 -12.18 20.61
CA LYS A 590 -6.53 -12.00 20.37
C LYS A 590 -6.80 -10.64 19.72
N ALA A 591 -7.61 -10.66 18.67
CA ALA A 591 -8.03 -9.53 17.86
C ALA A 591 -6.86 -8.70 17.29
N ASN A 592 -5.85 -9.40 16.74
CA ASN A 592 -4.68 -8.81 16.10
C ASN A 592 -3.79 -7.96 17.03
N THR A 593 -3.96 -8.10 18.35
CA THR A 593 -3.10 -7.44 19.33
C THR A 593 -1.63 -7.82 19.15
N ALA A 594 -0.74 -6.85 19.30
CA ALA A 594 0.69 -7.10 19.24
C ALA A 594 1.13 -7.90 20.48
N VAL A 595 1.92 -8.94 20.27
CA VAL A 595 2.52 -9.72 21.36
C VAL A 595 3.79 -9.02 21.82
N GLN A 596 3.86 -8.67 23.10
CA GLN A 596 5.02 -8.02 23.72
C GLN A 596 5.70 -8.90 24.78
N ASP A 597 5.11 -10.04 25.14
CA ASP A 597 5.69 -10.96 26.12
C ASP A 597 6.99 -11.59 25.54
N PRO A 598 8.17 -11.29 26.12
CA PRO A 598 9.44 -11.81 25.61
C PRO A 598 9.53 -13.33 25.63
N LEU A 599 8.91 -13.99 26.61
CA LEU A 599 8.93 -15.45 26.70
C LEU A 599 8.10 -16.08 25.59
N LEU A 600 6.98 -15.46 25.22
CA LEU A 600 6.13 -15.93 24.13
C LEU A 600 6.78 -15.69 22.76
N LEU A 601 7.48 -14.55 22.58
CA LEU A 601 8.27 -14.27 21.38
C LEU A 601 9.42 -15.27 21.22
N GLN A 602 10.16 -15.54 22.30
CA GLN A 602 11.21 -16.56 22.31
C GLN A 602 10.66 -17.94 21.97
N ALA A 603 9.47 -18.29 22.49
CA ALA A 603 8.82 -19.55 22.16
C ALA A 603 8.46 -19.65 20.67
N ALA A 604 8.01 -18.56 20.06
CA ALA A 604 7.73 -18.50 18.63
C ALA A 604 8.99 -18.70 17.78
N ASP A 605 10.12 -18.07 18.14
CA ASP A 605 11.39 -18.25 17.43
C ASP A 605 11.89 -19.71 17.49
N GLN A 606 11.69 -20.36 18.64
CA GLN A 606 12.00 -21.79 18.79
C GLN A 606 11.10 -22.67 17.92
N VAL A 607 9.81 -22.34 17.79
CA VAL A 607 8.88 -23.05 16.88
C VAL A 607 9.32 -22.91 15.43
N VAL A 608 9.69 -21.70 14.99
CA VAL A 608 10.18 -21.44 13.62
C VAL A 608 11.43 -22.27 13.32
N SER A 609 12.39 -22.25 14.25
CA SER A 609 13.64 -23.01 14.13
C SER A 609 13.39 -24.52 14.07
N ALA A 610 12.51 -25.03 14.93
CA ALA A 610 12.13 -26.44 14.98
C ALA A 610 11.39 -26.88 13.70
N TYR A 611 10.50 -26.05 13.18
CA TYR A 611 9.77 -26.32 11.95
C TYR A 611 10.72 -26.36 10.73
N GLY A 612 11.64 -25.39 10.63
CA GLY A 612 12.69 -25.40 9.59
C GLY A 612 13.56 -26.66 9.63
N ALA A 613 13.89 -27.14 10.83
CA ALA A 613 14.61 -28.41 11.00
C ALA A 613 13.76 -29.62 10.57
N ALA A 614 12.47 -29.65 10.91
CA ALA A 614 11.56 -30.72 10.49
C ALA A 614 11.43 -30.80 8.97
N VAL A 615 11.33 -29.65 8.28
CA VAL A 615 11.30 -29.57 6.81
C VAL A 615 12.59 -30.13 6.19
N ARG A 616 13.76 -29.76 6.72
CA ARG A 616 15.04 -30.29 6.23
C ARG A 616 15.16 -31.80 6.43
N ALA A 617 14.73 -32.31 7.59
CA ALA A 617 14.74 -33.75 7.85
C ALA A 617 13.81 -34.53 6.90
N GLN A 618 12.61 -33.99 6.65
CA GLN A 618 11.67 -34.57 5.69
C GLN A 618 12.26 -34.60 4.26
N ALA A 619 12.89 -33.50 3.82
CA ALA A 619 13.54 -33.43 2.51
C ALA A 619 14.72 -34.42 2.36
N ALA A 620 15.43 -34.70 3.45
CA ALA A 620 16.52 -35.68 3.50
C ALA A 620 16.04 -37.15 3.62
N GLY A 621 14.73 -37.41 3.66
CA GLY A 621 14.18 -38.75 3.86
C GLY A 621 14.44 -39.34 5.26
N LEU A 622 14.92 -38.51 6.20
CA LEU A 622 15.18 -38.90 7.57
C LEU A 622 13.85 -38.85 8.36
N ARG A 623 13.37 -40.00 8.84
CA ARG A 623 12.34 -40.01 9.89
C ARG A 623 12.96 -39.42 11.15
N THR A 624 12.53 -38.22 11.54
CA THR A 624 13.00 -37.52 12.72
C THR A 624 12.63 -38.28 14.00
N THR A 625 13.61 -38.94 14.63
CA THR A 625 13.60 -39.23 16.06
C THR A 625 14.32 -38.09 16.79
N LEU A 626 13.58 -37.05 17.18
CA LEU A 626 14.05 -36.01 18.10
C LEU A 626 13.26 -36.12 19.39
N GLY A 627 13.95 -36.19 20.53
CA GLY A 627 13.44 -36.68 21.83
C GLY A 627 12.25 -35.91 22.45
N ASN A 628 11.62 -36.62 23.40
CA ASN A 628 10.44 -36.27 24.21
C ASN A 628 9.11 -36.11 23.46
N TRP A 629 8.77 -37.10 22.66
CA TRP A 629 7.40 -37.36 22.23
C TRP A 629 6.69 -38.19 23.31
N ASP A 630 5.86 -37.56 24.14
CA ASP A 630 4.74 -38.30 24.72
C ASP A 630 3.74 -38.52 23.58
N MET A 631 3.77 -39.73 23.01
CA MET A 631 2.78 -40.21 22.06
C MET A 631 1.64 -40.88 22.82
N PRO A 632 0.43 -40.31 22.84
CA PRO A 632 -0.77 -41.09 22.65
C PRO A 632 -0.99 -41.26 21.14
N ILE A 633 -1.24 -42.51 20.78
CA ILE A 633 -1.68 -42.98 19.47
C ILE A 633 -2.85 -42.13 18.96
N ALA A 634 -2.95 -42.01 17.62
CA ALA A 634 -4.07 -41.40 16.92
C ALA A 634 -5.43 -41.74 17.57
N GLY A 635 -6.18 -40.70 17.92
CA GLY A 635 -7.55 -40.79 18.43
C GLY A 635 -7.69 -40.38 19.89
N ASP A 636 -7.84 -39.08 20.15
CA ASP A 636 -8.65 -38.55 21.28
C ASP A 636 -8.76 -37.02 21.26
N TYR A 637 -9.10 -36.46 20.09
CA TYR A 637 -9.89 -35.22 20.10
C TYR A 637 -11.35 -35.64 19.90
N ALA A 638 -11.94 -36.24 20.94
CA ALA A 638 -13.39 -36.28 21.01
C ALA A 638 -13.86 -34.83 21.15
N PRO A 639 -14.71 -34.31 20.25
CA PRO A 639 -15.37 -33.03 20.51
C PRO A 639 -16.07 -33.15 21.88
N PRO A 640 -16.07 -32.10 22.72
CA PRO A 640 -16.74 -32.17 24.02
C PRO A 640 -18.19 -32.64 23.81
N PRO A 641 -18.76 -33.49 24.69
CA PRO A 641 -20.14 -33.93 24.56
C PRO A 641 -21.05 -32.74 24.86
N TYR A 642 -21.32 -31.92 23.84
CA TYR A 642 -22.37 -30.93 23.89
C TYR A 642 -23.68 -31.66 23.62
N VAL A 643 -24.39 -31.99 24.70
CA VAL A 643 -25.82 -32.30 24.62
C VAL A 643 -26.52 -31.04 24.12
N ILE A 644 -26.81 -31.00 22.83
CA ILE A 644 -27.72 -30.02 22.24
C ILE A 644 -28.98 -30.80 21.89
N HIS A 645 -30.09 -30.44 22.56
CA HIS A 645 -31.42 -30.88 22.15
C HIS A 645 -31.58 -30.63 20.65
N ARG A 646 -31.86 -31.68 19.87
CA ARG A 646 -32.41 -31.53 18.51
C ARG A 646 -33.65 -30.65 18.63
N GLN A 647 -33.53 -29.36 18.28
CA GLN A 647 -34.70 -28.61 17.86
C GLN A 647 -34.98 -29.03 16.43
N GLU A 648 -35.94 -29.94 16.33
CA GLU A 648 -36.57 -30.32 15.08
C GLU A 648 -37.19 -29.09 14.39
N HIS A 649 -36.97 -29.01 13.08
CA HIS A 649 -37.76 -28.31 12.07
C HIS A 649 -38.22 -26.87 12.34
N TRP A 650 -37.63 -25.92 11.61
CA TRP A 650 -38.35 -24.71 11.18
C TRP A 650 -38.18 -24.51 9.68
N THR A 651 -39.11 -25.09 8.92
CA THR A 651 -39.54 -24.58 7.62
C THR A 651 -40.47 -23.40 7.85
N GLY A 652 -40.12 -22.22 7.33
CA GLY A 652 -40.92 -21.00 7.39
C GLY A 652 -40.22 -19.86 6.66
#